data_AF-A0AA35QYW7-F1
#
_entry.id   AF-A0AA35QYW7-F1
#
_cell.length_a   1.000
_cell.length_b   1.000
_cell.length_c   1.000
_cell.angle_alpha   90.00
_cell.angle_beta   90.00
_cell.angle_gamma   90.00
#
_symmetry.space_group_name_H-M   'P 1'
#
loop_
_entity.id
_entity.type
_entity.pdbx_description
1 polymer ?
#
loop_
_entity_poly.entity_id
_entity_poly.type
_entity_poly.pdbx_seq_one_letter_code
_entity_poly.pdbx_strand_id
1 'polypeptide(L)'
;MQVLPKRRSAAIFQPMQTTRARPWIAKIAGAFLSASTSSQSRQTAAETDSSSRRTSELGIQMISKSLHEQIFGSEPRVSEEAVKKSKRHLMSHGINVDAGGTKPLRDVDVELPPLTGCNVNDHFVNIAKQQIEPYLSLAQELAKTNLPQMPKKWQFSTGWTKYNGNKATAVPYPDETALVLDVEVCVRDSERPVLATAVSGSHWYSWVSKRLASHEDYSVEVQEDGTTARSLIPLEPEADECEMVGEEKSQWKQRVVVGHNVGYDRARIKEQYLLKGPKTKFLDTLSLHVCIAGQTAAQKLVWKKHNGNSQVASGQGSEGWLSVSSPNGLADVHWLHVGSHNGTSRIDKEKRNVFVKGRIQDVRKQFQSLMRYCANDVVSTHEVLGVLLPQFLQRCPHPVTLAGMLEMGGAYMPVDASWNKYIADCEYVYEEMGGEIKAKLMALADDACTYMHGKRYLESPWLCNLDWSTKKFRGKSKKSDMKKLLDQLERYYELRDEEFRLGGAEREDGEGRELEEGEGKEEGGSVGKSDFFISGDGPAKRAVHMPGYPEWYRSLCMRRSDEQWCPGAVLVSAQTRVAPYLLRMKWKGFPLHYHNSLGWGYIVPQNIRPGEVLEWDEEDNVGVQIAGNSDKNLSHSPLDDGEGEGALFGIEAEVNVFAKSKRQVHHSEKEEEKEAEGEGEGEGGTKRRENIETPFGTTDDVVHLRNGKTYYFFKLPHKDGSELNVGNPLAKSFLHQMETGTLTSAAGRLGQRILTLNSAISFWRSARQRILEQFVVWEEKDNSSENSDSVARGVILPQLVVAGTVTRRAVEPTWLTASNAKETRVGSELKVMVRAPDGYHFVGADVDSQELWIAAVLGDTRFAGMHGCTAVGWMTLQGSKSEGTDVHSNTASTIGISRDQAKVLNYGRIYGAGRPFIELLLKQFNPSLTGTEVADKSRTLLEATKGRRHYKLTEEGTEMVEHCGVRVGEERLVPVDAVRGMRWVSRYTTGRVWRGGR
;
A
#
# COMPACT_ATOMS: atom_id res chain seq x y z
N MET A 1 -6.15 46.88 26.89
CA MET A 1 -7.09 47.03 25.75
C MET A 1 -7.27 45.65 25.10
N GLN A 2 -8.02 44.78 25.77
CA GLN A 2 -8.32 43.42 25.34
C GLN A 2 -9.85 43.30 25.32
N VAL A 3 -10.42 42.90 24.19
CA VAL A 3 -11.83 42.53 24.10
C VAL A 3 -11.88 41.04 23.76
N LEU A 4 -12.14 40.23 24.80
CA LEU A 4 -12.54 38.84 24.70
C LEU A 4 -13.90 38.72 23.99
N PRO A 5 -14.16 37.68 23.20
CA PRO A 5 -15.51 37.19 22.98
C PRO A 5 -15.80 35.94 23.82
N LYS A 6 -16.98 35.99 24.44
CA LYS A 6 -17.55 35.08 25.42
C LYS A 6 -17.79 33.65 24.90
N ARG A 7 -17.55 32.67 25.77
CA ARG A 7 -18.15 31.33 25.73
C ARG A 7 -19.68 31.44 25.62
N ARG A 8 -20.28 30.66 24.71
CA ARG A 8 -21.72 30.33 24.74
C ARG A 8 -21.91 28.81 24.67
N SER A 9 -22.74 28.36 25.59
CA SER A 9 -23.10 26.98 25.91
C SER A 9 -23.77 26.22 24.76
N ALA A 10 -23.68 24.89 24.88
CA ALA A 10 -24.39 23.90 24.08
C ALA A 10 -25.89 24.22 23.94
N ALA A 11 -26.37 24.25 22.69
CA ALA A 11 -27.78 24.28 22.36
C ALA A 11 -28.12 23.05 21.51
N ILE A 12 -29.05 22.26 22.04
CA ILE A 12 -29.70 21.10 21.45
C ILE A 12 -30.46 21.57 20.20
N PHE A 13 -30.17 20.98 19.03
CA PHE A 13 -30.88 21.27 17.79
C PHE A 13 -32.23 20.53 17.76
N GLN A 14 -33.33 21.28 17.89
CA GLN A 14 -34.64 20.90 17.35
C GLN A 14 -34.80 21.48 15.93
N PRO A 15 -35.46 20.78 15.00
CA PRO A 15 -35.62 21.24 13.62
C PRO A 15 -36.74 22.29 13.50
N MET A 16 -36.39 23.53 13.14
CA MET A 16 -37.36 24.55 12.73
C MET A 16 -37.78 24.36 11.26
N GLN A 17 -39.09 24.29 11.08
CA GLN A 17 -39.80 24.32 9.81
C GLN A 17 -39.47 25.60 9.03
N THR A 18 -39.11 25.47 7.75
CA THR A 18 -39.15 26.59 6.80
C THR A 18 -39.99 26.22 5.58
N THR A 19 -41.01 27.04 5.37
CA THR A 19 -41.99 27.01 4.30
C THR A 19 -41.56 27.94 3.16
N ARG A 20 -41.49 27.40 1.93
CA ARG A 20 -41.80 28.00 0.61
C ARG A 20 -40.91 27.39 -0.49
N ALA A 21 -41.38 26.28 -1.04
CA ALA A 21 -40.84 25.69 -2.25
C ALA A 21 -41.19 26.54 -3.49
N ARG A 22 -40.21 26.73 -4.39
CA ARG A 22 -40.34 27.47 -5.66
C ARG A 22 -41.16 26.68 -6.70
N PRO A 23 -41.86 27.35 -7.66
CA PRO A 23 -42.88 26.73 -8.53
C PRO A 23 -42.40 25.65 -9.52
N TRP A 24 -41.08 25.49 -9.69
CA TRP A 24 -40.47 24.40 -10.48
C TRP A 24 -40.63 23.03 -9.79
N ILE A 25 -40.62 22.98 -8.46
CA ILE A 25 -40.69 21.72 -7.69
C ILE A 25 -42.10 21.10 -7.84
N ALA A 26 -43.14 21.91 -8.04
CA ALA A 26 -44.50 21.43 -8.28
C ALA A 26 -44.66 20.70 -9.64
N LYS A 27 -43.86 21.05 -10.66
CA LYS A 27 -43.90 20.37 -11.97
C LYS A 27 -43.22 19.00 -11.94
N ILE A 28 -42.14 18.86 -11.18
CA ILE A 28 -41.45 17.57 -10.97
C ILE A 28 -42.24 16.69 -9.99
N ALA A 29 -42.82 17.27 -8.93
CA ALA A 29 -43.69 16.56 -8.00
C ALA A 29 -44.98 16.07 -8.68
N GLY A 30 -45.54 16.82 -9.64
CA GLY A 30 -46.69 16.39 -10.45
C GLY A 30 -46.37 15.18 -11.35
N ALA A 31 -45.18 15.14 -11.95
CA ALA A 31 -44.72 14.01 -12.76
C ALA A 31 -44.37 12.77 -11.90
N PHE A 32 -43.85 12.97 -10.69
CA PHE A 32 -43.60 11.89 -9.72
C PHE A 32 -44.90 11.35 -9.12
N LEU A 33 -45.90 12.21 -8.87
CA LEU A 33 -47.20 11.78 -8.33
C LEU A 33 -48.03 11.02 -9.36
N SER A 34 -48.03 11.41 -10.64
CA SER A 34 -48.67 10.63 -11.71
C SER A 34 -47.99 9.28 -11.96
N ALA A 35 -46.66 9.20 -11.75
CA ALA A 35 -45.93 7.94 -11.78
C ALA A 35 -46.24 7.06 -10.55
N SER A 36 -46.45 7.67 -9.38
CA SER A 36 -46.74 6.94 -8.13
C SER A 36 -48.15 6.34 -8.07
N THR A 37 -49.17 6.99 -8.66
CA THR A 37 -50.52 6.39 -8.75
C THR A 37 -50.59 5.21 -9.74
N SER A 38 -49.65 5.09 -10.68
CA SER A 38 -49.49 3.89 -11.51
C SER A 38 -48.73 2.75 -10.82
N SER A 39 -48.07 3.05 -9.69
CA SER A 39 -47.29 2.07 -8.92
C SER A 39 -48.10 1.35 -7.84
N GLN A 40 -49.15 1.98 -7.28
CA GLN A 40 -50.02 1.33 -6.28
C GLN A 40 -51.02 0.34 -6.89
N SER A 41 -51.49 0.55 -8.12
CA SER A 41 -52.28 -0.47 -8.85
C SER A 41 -51.43 -1.60 -9.46
N ARG A 42 -50.09 -1.42 -9.52
CA ARG A 42 -49.14 -2.48 -9.91
C ARG A 42 -48.61 -3.30 -8.73
N GLN A 43 -48.72 -2.80 -7.49
CA GLN A 43 -48.31 -3.54 -6.29
C GLN A 43 -49.24 -4.70 -5.95
N THR A 44 -50.51 -4.66 -6.37
CA THR A 44 -51.46 -5.77 -6.20
C THR A 44 -51.52 -6.73 -7.39
N ALA A 45 -50.70 -6.53 -8.44
CA ALA A 45 -50.72 -7.33 -9.67
C ALA A 45 -49.45 -8.17 -9.89
N ALA A 46 -48.48 -8.16 -8.96
CA ALA A 46 -47.18 -8.81 -9.12
C ALA A 46 -46.97 -10.08 -8.27
N GLU A 47 -47.99 -10.54 -7.53
CA GLU A 47 -47.95 -11.81 -6.81
C GLU A 47 -48.42 -13.01 -7.67
N THR A 48 -48.85 -12.79 -8.91
CA THR A 48 -49.46 -13.81 -9.77
C THR A 48 -48.72 -14.09 -11.08
N ASP A 49 -47.39 -14.02 -11.11
CA ASP A 49 -46.65 -14.68 -12.20
C ASP A 49 -45.42 -15.47 -11.69
N SER A 50 -45.68 -16.72 -11.35
CA SER A 50 -44.67 -17.76 -11.10
C SER A 50 -44.30 -18.52 -12.38
N SER A 51 -44.96 -18.25 -13.51
CA SER A 51 -44.88 -19.10 -14.71
C SER A 51 -43.80 -18.68 -15.73
N SER A 52 -43.21 -17.49 -15.58
CA SER A 52 -42.31 -16.88 -16.57
C SER A 52 -40.84 -16.81 -16.17
N ARG A 53 -40.48 -17.21 -14.93
CA ARG A 53 -39.10 -17.10 -14.43
C ARG A 53 -38.20 -18.20 -14.99
N ARG A 54 -37.06 -17.78 -15.54
CA ARG A 54 -36.05 -18.68 -16.10
C ARG A 54 -35.13 -19.22 -15.01
N THR A 55 -35.14 -20.53 -14.80
CA THR A 55 -34.25 -21.22 -13.87
C THR A 55 -33.45 -22.31 -14.58
N SER A 56 -32.24 -22.57 -14.10
CA SER A 56 -31.42 -23.69 -14.57
C SER A 56 -31.86 -25.02 -13.96
N GLU A 57 -31.36 -26.13 -14.50
CA GLU A 57 -31.56 -27.51 -14.03
C GLU A 57 -30.99 -27.74 -12.61
N LEU A 58 -30.19 -26.80 -12.09
CA LEU A 58 -29.63 -26.78 -10.74
C LEU A 58 -30.35 -25.78 -9.80
N GLY A 59 -31.48 -25.23 -10.22
CA GLY A 59 -32.30 -24.34 -9.40
C GLY A 59 -31.77 -22.91 -9.28
N ILE A 60 -30.78 -22.52 -10.10
CA ILE A 60 -30.23 -21.15 -10.11
C ILE A 60 -31.12 -20.27 -10.98
N GLN A 61 -31.53 -19.10 -10.47
CA GLN A 61 -32.27 -18.10 -11.24
C GLN A 61 -31.34 -17.47 -12.30
N MET A 62 -31.79 -17.50 -13.54
CA MET A 62 -31.06 -16.92 -14.68
C MET A 62 -31.63 -15.54 -15.03
N ILE A 63 -31.02 -14.86 -16.00
CA ILE A 63 -31.62 -13.65 -16.59
C ILE A 63 -33.03 -13.93 -17.13
N SER A 64 -33.87 -12.89 -17.16
CA SER A 64 -35.27 -13.04 -17.61
C SER A 64 -35.35 -13.60 -19.03
N LYS A 65 -36.47 -14.25 -19.34
CA LYS A 65 -36.69 -14.85 -20.66
C LYS A 65 -36.58 -13.82 -21.78
N SER A 66 -37.13 -12.62 -21.58
CA SER A 66 -37.05 -11.52 -22.54
C SER A 66 -35.60 -11.11 -22.83
N LEU A 67 -34.78 -10.92 -21.79
CA LEU A 67 -33.37 -10.58 -21.96
C LEU A 67 -32.57 -11.72 -22.59
N HIS A 68 -32.88 -12.97 -22.22
CA HIS A 68 -32.23 -14.14 -22.82
C HIS A 68 -32.47 -14.20 -24.33
N GLU A 69 -33.72 -14.02 -24.76
CA GLU A 69 -34.09 -14.03 -26.18
C GLU A 69 -33.39 -12.90 -26.96
N GLN A 70 -33.26 -11.71 -26.36
CA GLN A 70 -32.56 -10.56 -26.96
C GLN A 70 -31.04 -10.77 -27.08
N ILE A 71 -30.40 -11.43 -26.10
CA ILE A 71 -28.93 -11.53 -26.03
C ILE A 71 -28.40 -12.84 -26.67
N PHE A 72 -29.07 -13.96 -26.40
CA PHE A 72 -28.61 -15.31 -26.74
C PHE A 72 -29.55 -16.05 -27.69
N GLY A 73 -30.78 -15.57 -27.88
CA GLY A 73 -31.79 -16.26 -28.68
C GLY A 73 -32.29 -17.53 -27.99
N SER A 74 -31.96 -18.69 -28.56
CA SER A 74 -32.46 -20.00 -28.09
C SER A 74 -31.68 -20.55 -26.89
N GLU A 75 -32.36 -21.32 -26.04
CA GLU A 75 -31.74 -21.94 -24.87
C GLU A 75 -30.79 -23.10 -25.22
N PRO A 76 -29.62 -23.19 -24.55
CA PRO A 76 -28.72 -24.32 -24.73
C PRO A 76 -29.31 -25.60 -24.14
N ARG A 77 -29.14 -26.74 -24.83
CA ARG A 77 -29.54 -28.05 -24.31
C ARG A 77 -28.45 -28.61 -23.39
N VAL A 78 -28.87 -29.02 -22.20
CA VAL A 78 -28.02 -29.65 -21.20
C VAL A 78 -28.22 -31.17 -21.18
N SER A 79 -27.14 -31.93 -21.02
CA SER A 79 -27.19 -33.40 -20.86
C SER A 79 -27.70 -33.80 -19.48
N GLU A 80 -28.61 -34.78 -19.40
CA GLU A 80 -29.06 -35.35 -18.12
C GLU A 80 -27.92 -35.94 -17.28
N GLU A 81 -26.90 -36.52 -17.93
CA GLU A 81 -25.73 -37.06 -17.24
C GLU A 81 -24.93 -35.93 -16.57
N ALA A 82 -24.81 -34.80 -17.25
CA ALA A 82 -24.16 -33.61 -16.72
C ALA A 82 -24.90 -33.07 -15.48
N VAL A 83 -26.24 -33.02 -15.53
CA VAL A 83 -27.08 -32.63 -14.38
C VAL A 83 -26.87 -33.60 -13.20
N LYS A 84 -26.97 -34.91 -13.44
CA LYS A 84 -26.77 -35.94 -12.39
C LYS A 84 -25.38 -35.87 -11.77
N LYS A 85 -24.34 -35.70 -12.58
CA LYS A 85 -22.95 -35.50 -12.12
C LYS A 85 -22.83 -34.27 -11.22
N SER A 86 -23.45 -33.17 -11.61
CA SER A 86 -23.42 -31.90 -10.88
C SER A 86 -24.15 -31.98 -9.56
N LYS A 87 -25.37 -32.54 -9.54
CA LYS A 87 -26.12 -32.78 -8.30
C LYS A 87 -25.33 -33.64 -7.30
N ARG A 88 -24.68 -34.73 -7.77
CA ARG A 88 -23.80 -35.55 -6.92
C ARG A 88 -22.63 -34.75 -6.34
N HIS A 89 -21.97 -33.93 -7.16
CA HIS A 89 -20.87 -33.09 -6.71
C HIS A 89 -21.31 -32.02 -5.70
N LEU A 90 -22.43 -31.35 -5.94
CA LEU A 90 -22.98 -30.36 -5.01
C LEU A 90 -23.37 -31.00 -3.68
N MET A 91 -24.04 -32.17 -3.72
CA MET A 91 -24.39 -32.94 -2.51
C MET A 91 -23.15 -33.32 -1.69
N SER A 92 -22.05 -33.72 -2.33
CA SER A 92 -20.80 -34.04 -1.63
C SER A 92 -20.16 -32.84 -0.91
N HIS A 93 -20.55 -31.62 -1.29
CA HIS A 93 -20.11 -30.36 -0.67
C HIS A 93 -21.18 -29.76 0.26
N GLY A 94 -22.21 -30.54 0.60
CA GLY A 94 -23.28 -30.11 1.50
C GLY A 94 -24.31 -29.17 0.86
N ILE A 95 -24.34 -29.05 -0.46
CA ILE A 95 -25.28 -28.20 -1.20
C ILE A 95 -26.39 -29.08 -1.76
N ASN A 96 -27.60 -28.94 -1.21
CA ASN A 96 -28.79 -29.64 -1.71
C ASN A 96 -29.63 -28.70 -2.60
N VAL A 97 -29.50 -28.85 -3.92
CA VAL A 97 -30.24 -28.05 -4.90
C VAL A 97 -31.74 -28.30 -4.90
N ASP A 98 -32.19 -29.48 -4.45
CA ASP A 98 -33.59 -29.88 -4.48
C ASP A 98 -34.35 -29.43 -3.21
N ALA A 99 -33.64 -28.89 -2.20
CA ALA A 99 -34.22 -28.45 -0.93
C ALA A 99 -34.97 -27.10 -1.00
N GLY A 100 -35.03 -26.44 -2.16
CA GLY A 100 -35.82 -25.22 -2.36
C GLY A 100 -35.42 -24.07 -1.43
N GLY A 101 -34.18 -23.60 -1.52
CA GLY A 101 -33.57 -22.74 -0.50
C GLY A 101 -33.39 -21.27 -0.85
N THR A 102 -33.70 -20.81 -2.06
CA THR A 102 -33.30 -19.46 -2.49
C THR A 102 -34.50 -18.57 -2.78
N LYS A 103 -34.54 -17.42 -2.10
CA LYS A 103 -35.57 -16.40 -2.35
C LYS A 103 -35.36 -15.85 -3.76
N PRO A 104 -36.34 -15.99 -4.67
CA PRO A 104 -36.19 -15.51 -6.03
C PRO A 104 -36.07 -13.98 -6.03
N LEU A 105 -35.13 -13.48 -6.83
CA LEU A 105 -35.00 -12.06 -7.15
C LEU A 105 -36.08 -11.66 -8.14
N ARG A 106 -36.36 -10.36 -8.22
CA ARG A 106 -37.30 -9.81 -9.21
C ARG A 106 -36.67 -9.86 -10.60
N ASP A 107 -37.42 -10.34 -11.58
CA ASP A 107 -36.99 -10.31 -12.99
C ASP A 107 -36.87 -8.86 -13.49
N VAL A 108 -35.86 -8.65 -14.33
CA VAL A 108 -35.57 -7.36 -14.97
C VAL A 108 -35.89 -7.51 -16.45
N ASP A 109 -36.89 -6.76 -16.91
CA ASP A 109 -37.27 -6.72 -18.33
C ASP A 109 -36.96 -5.34 -18.88
N VAL A 110 -35.91 -5.27 -19.68
CA VAL A 110 -35.44 -4.06 -20.36
C VAL A 110 -35.29 -4.38 -21.85
N GLU A 111 -35.72 -3.47 -22.71
CA GLU A 111 -35.49 -3.56 -24.14
C GLU A 111 -34.08 -3.05 -24.46
N LEU A 112 -33.23 -3.93 -24.96
CA LEU A 112 -31.84 -3.64 -25.32
C LEU A 112 -31.76 -3.19 -26.80
N PRO A 113 -30.83 -2.29 -27.15
CA PRO A 113 -30.52 -2.00 -28.55
C PRO A 113 -30.10 -3.28 -29.29
N PRO A 114 -30.39 -3.38 -30.59
CA PRO A 114 -30.04 -4.56 -31.37
C PRO A 114 -28.52 -4.77 -31.41
N LEU A 115 -28.10 -6.03 -31.31
CA LEU A 115 -26.70 -6.40 -31.45
C LEU A 115 -26.21 -6.12 -32.88
N THR A 116 -25.04 -5.52 -33.01
CA THR A 116 -24.34 -5.31 -34.29
C THR A 116 -23.73 -6.58 -34.89
N GLY A 117 -23.78 -7.71 -34.18
CA GLY A 117 -23.24 -9.01 -34.60
C GLY A 117 -24.22 -10.14 -34.29
N CYS A 118 -23.93 -11.36 -34.73
CA CYS A 118 -24.84 -12.50 -34.54
C CYS A 118 -24.81 -13.11 -33.13
N ASN A 119 -23.84 -12.71 -32.30
CA ASN A 119 -23.73 -13.08 -30.89
C ASN A 119 -22.99 -11.98 -30.11
N VAL A 120 -22.94 -12.12 -28.79
CA VAL A 120 -22.31 -11.15 -27.89
C VAL A 120 -20.84 -10.90 -28.23
N ASN A 121 -20.07 -11.95 -28.56
CA ASN A 121 -18.66 -11.80 -28.90
C ASN A 121 -18.48 -10.99 -30.20
N ASP A 122 -19.22 -11.31 -31.24
CA ASP A 122 -19.16 -10.59 -32.52
C ASP A 122 -19.63 -9.14 -32.38
N HIS A 123 -20.64 -8.90 -31.53
CA HIS A 123 -21.05 -7.55 -31.17
C HIS A 123 -19.89 -6.75 -30.57
N PHE A 124 -19.21 -7.30 -29.54
CA PHE A 124 -18.06 -6.64 -28.92
C PHE A 124 -16.88 -6.45 -29.89
N VAL A 125 -16.63 -7.40 -30.79
CA VAL A 125 -15.61 -7.26 -31.83
C VAL A 125 -15.97 -6.12 -32.79
N ASN A 126 -17.21 -6.05 -33.26
CA ASN A 126 -17.67 -5.08 -34.24
C ASN A 126 -17.64 -3.65 -33.67
N ILE A 127 -18.18 -3.43 -32.47
CA ILE A 127 -18.17 -2.10 -31.84
C ILE A 127 -16.74 -1.65 -31.52
N ALA A 128 -15.88 -2.56 -31.05
CA ALA A 128 -14.51 -2.21 -30.71
C ALA A 128 -13.70 -1.85 -31.97
N LYS A 129 -13.85 -2.60 -33.06
CA LYS A 129 -13.24 -2.25 -34.36
C LYS A 129 -13.69 -0.87 -34.81
N GLN A 130 -14.99 -0.60 -34.80
CA GLN A 130 -15.53 0.69 -35.21
C GLN A 130 -14.97 1.86 -34.37
N GLN A 131 -14.81 1.66 -33.06
CA GLN A 131 -14.27 2.68 -32.15
C GLN A 131 -12.77 2.95 -32.37
N ILE A 132 -11.97 1.91 -32.62
CA ILE A 132 -10.51 2.05 -32.70
C ILE A 132 -9.97 2.29 -34.10
N GLU A 133 -10.72 1.94 -35.15
CA GLU A 133 -10.22 1.95 -36.54
C GLU A 133 -9.52 3.26 -36.94
N PRO A 134 -10.08 4.46 -36.65
CA PRO A 134 -9.42 5.71 -37.01
C PRO A 134 -8.06 5.89 -36.33
N TYR A 135 -7.94 5.48 -35.06
CA TYR A 135 -6.70 5.63 -34.29
C TYR A 135 -5.68 4.55 -34.62
N LEU A 136 -6.15 3.31 -34.86
CA LEU A 136 -5.31 2.19 -35.22
C LEU A 136 -4.64 2.42 -36.58
N SER A 137 -5.41 2.87 -37.57
CA SER A 137 -4.89 3.22 -38.90
C SER A 137 -3.80 4.29 -38.81
N LEU A 138 -4.05 5.38 -38.07
CA LEU A 138 -3.05 6.44 -37.84
C LEU A 138 -1.79 5.93 -37.14
N ALA A 139 -1.93 5.09 -36.11
CA ALA A 139 -0.80 4.53 -35.38
C ALA A 139 0.03 3.57 -36.24
N GLN A 140 -0.63 2.75 -37.07
CA GLN A 140 0.04 1.82 -37.99
C GLN A 140 0.78 2.56 -39.12
N GLU A 141 0.20 3.63 -39.64
CA GLU A 141 0.87 4.50 -40.63
C GLU A 141 2.11 5.15 -40.02
N LEU A 142 1.97 5.76 -38.84
CA LEU A 142 3.08 6.38 -38.12
C LEU A 142 4.20 5.37 -37.84
N ALA A 143 3.86 4.16 -37.36
CA ALA A 143 4.81 3.09 -37.07
C ALA A 143 5.62 2.61 -38.28
N LYS A 144 5.10 2.77 -39.50
CA LYS A 144 5.76 2.36 -40.76
C LYS A 144 6.52 3.50 -41.45
N THR A 145 6.29 4.74 -41.04
CA THR A 145 6.81 5.92 -41.74
C THR A 145 8.29 6.15 -41.39
N ASN A 146 9.09 6.48 -42.40
CA ASN A 146 10.46 6.97 -42.16
C ASN A 146 10.39 8.43 -41.70
N LEU A 147 10.98 8.73 -40.54
CA LEU A 147 10.94 10.07 -39.98
C LEU A 147 11.65 11.09 -40.88
N PRO A 148 11.16 12.33 -40.96
CA PRO A 148 11.83 13.42 -41.67
C PRO A 148 13.18 13.74 -41.03
N GLN A 149 14.07 14.40 -41.80
CA GLN A 149 15.39 14.78 -41.30
C GLN A 149 15.26 15.70 -40.07
N MET A 150 15.90 15.29 -38.97
CA MET A 150 15.96 16.08 -37.74
C MET A 150 16.63 17.45 -37.98
N PRO A 151 16.08 18.56 -37.46
CA PRO A 151 16.68 19.87 -37.62
C PRO A 151 18.05 19.94 -36.91
N LYS A 152 19.03 20.60 -37.56
CA LYS A 152 20.39 20.72 -36.99
C LYS A 152 20.46 21.70 -35.82
N LYS A 153 19.58 22.71 -35.82
CA LYS A 153 19.48 23.77 -34.81
C LYS A 153 18.01 23.98 -34.45
N TRP A 154 17.73 23.97 -33.15
CA TRP A 154 16.39 24.18 -32.61
C TRP A 154 16.16 25.67 -32.32
N GLN A 155 14.96 26.17 -32.58
CA GLN A 155 14.58 27.55 -32.30
C GLN A 155 14.24 27.72 -30.82
N PHE A 156 14.85 28.71 -30.18
CA PHE A 156 14.53 29.09 -28.79
C PHE A 156 13.50 30.23 -28.81
N SER A 157 12.25 29.89 -29.10
CA SER A 157 11.11 30.84 -29.12
C SER A 157 9.89 30.21 -28.48
N THR A 158 9.15 31.00 -27.69
CA THR A 158 7.94 30.58 -26.99
C THR A 158 6.91 29.96 -27.95
N GLY A 159 6.23 28.90 -27.50
CA GLY A 159 5.18 28.22 -28.26
C GLY A 159 5.74 27.17 -29.23
N TRP A 160 4.89 26.68 -30.13
CA TRP A 160 5.27 25.66 -31.10
C TRP A 160 6.04 26.24 -32.29
N THR A 161 7.08 25.52 -32.70
CA THR A 161 7.83 25.75 -33.93
C THR A 161 7.79 24.48 -34.77
N LYS A 162 7.32 24.61 -36.01
CA LYS A 162 7.33 23.58 -37.07
C LYS A 162 8.62 23.64 -37.87
N TYR A 163 9.22 22.50 -38.15
CA TYR A 163 10.44 22.38 -38.94
C TYR A 163 10.19 21.58 -40.22
N ASN A 164 10.51 22.21 -41.35
CA ASN A 164 10.66 21.53 -42.64
C ASN A 164 12.15 21.53 -43.00
N GLY A 165 12.84 20.43 -42.67
CA GLY A 165 14.30 20.39 -42.63
C GLY A 165 14.86 21.41 -41.62
N ASN A 166 15.60 22.41 -42.09
CA ASN A 166 16.13 23.48 -41.23
C ASN A 166 15.27 24.76 -41.22
N LYS A 167 14.16 24.80 -41.98
CA LYS A 167 13.27 25.97 -42.00
C LYS A 167 12.30 25.89 -40.82
N ALA A 168 12.43 26.82 -39.88
CA ALA A 168 11.58 26.95 -38.70
C ALA A 168 10.42 27.94 -38.95
N THR A 169 9.20 27.56 -38.60
CA THR A 169 8.00 28.40 -38.70
C THR A 169 7.19 28.29 -37.41
N ALA A 170 6.79 29.41 -36.80
CA ALA A 170 5.93 29.39 -35.63
C ALA A 170 4.52 28.93 -36.01
N VAL A 171 3.93 28.06 -35.19
CA VAL A 171 2.56 27.54 -35.38
C VAL A 171 1.85 27.53 -34.02
N PRO A 172 0.51 27.61 -33.97
CA PRO A 172 -0.23 27.55 -32.71
C PRO A 172 -0.24 26.13 -32.11
N TYR A 173 -0.32 25.10 -32.96
CA TYR A 173 -0.30 23.68 -32.59
C TYR A 173 0.15 22.84 -33.81
N PRO A 174 0.50 21.56 -33.66
CA PRO A 174 0.89 20.69 -34.78
C PRO A 174 -0.30 20.29 -35.66
N ASP A 175 -0.12 20.35 -36.99
CA ASP A 175 -1.19 20.10 -37.97
C ASP A 175 -1.57 18.61 -38.12
N GLU A 176 -0.59 17.70 -37.97
CA GLU A 176 -0.76 16.27 -38.30
C GLU A 176 -1.51 15.48 -37.22
N THR A 177 -2.32 14.52 -37.65
CA THR A 177 -3.19 13.69 -36.78
C THR A 177 -2.47 12.51 -36.11
N ALA A 178 -1.21 12.25 -36.45
CA ALA A 178 -0.40 11.20 -35.83
C ALA A 178 0.96 11.77 -35.43
N LEU A 179 1.28 11.72 -34.13
CA LEU A 179 2.48 12.30 -33.57
C LEU A 179 3.15 11.33 -32.59
N VAL A 180 4.48 11.31 -32.57
CA VAL A 180 5.24 10.86 -31.40
C VAL A 180 5.62 12.10 -30.60
N LEU A 181 5.40 12.09 -29.30
CA LEU A 181 5.55 13.24 -28.41
C LEU A 181 6.31 12.86 -27.14
N ASP A 182 7.18 13.77 -26.69
CA ASP A 182 7.86 13.73 -25.40
C ASP A 182 7.83 15.13 -24.77
N VAL A 183 7.57 15.20 -23.46
CA VAL A 183 7.46 16.45 -22.69
C VAL A 183 8.40 16.43 -21.49
N GLU A 184 9.21 17.49 -21.37
CA GLU A 184 10.16 17.66 -20.28
C GLU A 184 9.74 18.77 -19.31
N VAL A 185 10.04 18.51 -18.03
CA VAL A 185 9.68 19.34 -16.89
C VAL A 185 10.92 19.60 -16.04
N CYS A 186 11.13 20.85 -15.61
CA CYS A 186 12.20 21.20 -14.68
C CYS A 186 11.69 21.03 -13.23
N VAL A 187 11.88 19.83 -12.66
CA VAL A 187 11.27 19.42 -11.37
C VAL A 187 11.57 20.38 -10.21
N ARG A 188 12.75 21.01 -10.20
CA ARG A 188 13.12 21.99 -9.16
C ARG A 188 12.44 23.36 -9.31
N ASP A 189 11.89 23.66 -10.48
CA ASP A 189 11.18 24.91 -10.76
C ASP A 189 9.67 24.72 -10.56
N SER A 190 9.05 23.80 -11.30
CA SER A 190 7.63 23.44 -11.16
C SER A 190 7.31 22.15 -11.93
N GLU A 191 6.12 21.57 -11.71
CA GLU A 191 5.58 20.44 -12.48
C GLU A 191 5.05 20.81 -13.88
N ARG A 192 5.14 22.10 -14.26
CA ARG A 192 4.64 22.64 -15.53
C ARG A 192 5.60 22.29 -16.68
N PRO A 193 5.09 22.10 -17.92
CA PRO A 193 5.94 21.77 -19.05
C PRO A 193 6.95 22.89 -19.36
N VAL A 194 8.18 22.49 -19.68
CA VAL A 194 9.29 23.39 -20.00
C VAL A 194 9.67 23.27 -21.46
N LEU A 195 9.76 22.04 -21.97
CA LEU A 195 10.02 21.73 -23.37
C LEU A 195 9.10 20.61 -23.82
N ALA A 196 8.74 20.59 -25.11
CA ALA A 196 8.21 19.40 -25.75
C ALA A 196 8.83 19.21 -27.12
N THR A 197 9.02 17.96 -27.51
CA THR A 197 9.46 17.61 -28.86
C THR A 197 8.45 16.65 -29.47
N ALA A 198 8.06 16.90 -30.70
CA ALA A 198 7.19 16.00 -31.43
C ALA A 198 7.66 15.77 -32.86
N VAL A 199 7.31 14.62 -33.43
CA VAL A 199 7.55 14.31 -34.83
C VAL A 199 6.33 13.62 -35.42
N SER A 200 5.98 14.01 -36.65
CA SER A 200 4.98 13.35 -37.48
C SER A 200 5.67 12.61 -38.63
N GLY A 201 4.89 11.98 -39.51
CA GLY A 201 5.42 11.41 -40.75
C GLY A 201 6.04 12.44 -41.71
N SER A 202 5.81 13.75 -41.49
CA SER A 202 6.20 14.82 -42.41
C SER A 202 7.07 15.91 -41.79
N HIS A 203 6.89 16.25 -40.50
CA HIS A 203 7.55 17.39 -39.88
C HIS A 203 8.03 17.12 -38.45
N TRP A 204 9.06 17.86 -38.04
CA TRP A 204 9.49 17.98 -36.65
C TRP A 204 8.84 19.19 -35.99
N TYR A 205 8.66 19.12 -34.68
CA TYR A 205 8.10 20.19 -33.86
C TYR A 205 8.87 20.33 -32.55
N SER A 206 9.04 21.57 -32.09
CA SER A 206 9.50 21.87 -30.74
C SER A 206 8.58 22.89 -30.09
N TRP A 207 8.28 22.70 -28.81
CA TRP A 207 7.57 23.68 -28.00
C TRP A 207 8.48 24.19 -26.88
N VAL A 208 8.50 25.49 -26.66
CA VAL A 208 9.24 26.13 -25.57
C VAL A 208 8.27 26.91 -24.70
N SER A 209 8.32 26.67 -23.38
CA SER A 209 7.43 27.39 -22.46
C SER A 209 7.79 28.87 -22.35
N LYS A 210 6.78 29.72 -22.11
CA LYS A 210 7.00 31.15 -21.86
C LYS A 210 7.96 31.36 -20.69
N ARG A 211 7.85 30.52 -19.66
CA ARG A 211 8.69 30.52 -18.46
C ARG A 211 10.17 30.22 -18.78
N LEU A 212 10.44 29.33 -19.73
CA LEU A 212 11.81 29.04 -20.16
C LEU A 212 12.38 30.17 -21.02
N ALA A 213 11.57 30.75 -21.92
CA ALA A 213 12.01 31.80 -22.82
C ALA A 213 12.14 33.19 -22.15
N SER A 214 11.42 33.46 -21.06
CA SER A 214 11.51 34.74 -20.35
C SER A 214 12.81 34.89 -19.55
N HIS A 215 13.42 36.09 -19.65
CA HIS A 215 14.66 36.44 -18.94
C HIS A 215 14.43 37.11 -17.58
N GLU A 216 13.19 37.53 -17.30
CA GLU A 216 12.83 38.15 -16.03
C GLU A 216 12.67 37.09 -14.93
N ASP A 217 12.97 37.50 -13.69
CA ASP A 217 12.59 36.75 -12.50
C ASP A 217 11.07 36.72 -12.43
N TYR A 218 10.49 35.71 -13.08
CA TYR A 218 9.07 35.33 -13.08
C TYR A 218 8.65 34.82 -11.69
N SER A 219 9.05 35.55 -10.63
CA SER A 219 9.03 35.13 -9.23
C SER A 219 7.84 35.68 -8.44
N VAL A 220 7.08 36.63 -8.99
CA VAL A 220 6.05 37.35 -8.21
C VAL A 220 4.60 37.00 -8.61
N GLU A 221 4.31 36.69 -9.88
CA GLU A 221 2.91 36.45 -10.31
C GLU A 221 2.44 34.99 -10.23
N VAL A 222 3.29 34.02 -9.83
CA VAL A 222 2.98 32.58 -9.92
C VAL A 222 2.81 31.89 -8.56
N GLN A 223 3.09 32.57 -7.45
CA GLN A 223 3.00 31.95 -6.12
C GLN A 223 1.57 31.89 -5.56
N GLU A 224 0.64 32.71 -6.07
CA GLU A 224 -0.73 32.80 -5.53
C GLU A 224 -1.79 32.13 -6.41
N ASP A 225 -1.60 32.08 -7.73
CA ASP A 225 -2.54 31.45 -8.67
C ASP A 225 -2.00 30.09 -9.12
N GLY A 226 -2.69 29.02 -8.73
CA GLY A 226 -2.35 27.63 -9.07
C GLY A 226 -2.13 27.38 -10.58
N THR A 227 -1.71 26.18 -10.95
CA THR A 227 -1.51 25.84 -12.37
C THR A 227 -2.80 25.99 -13.17
N THR A 228 -2.80 26.85 -14.19
CA THR A 228 -3.93 27.03 -15.12
C THR A 228 -3.61 26.48 -16.51
N ALA A 229 -4.65 26.30 -17.32
CA ALA A 229 -4.56 25.78 -18.68
C ALA A 229 -3.63 26.61 -19.61
N ARG A 230 -3.48 27.93 -19.38
CA ARG A 230 -2.56 28.80 -20.16
C ARG A 230 -1.09 28.40 -20.09
N SER A 231 -0.71 27.69 -19.02
CA SER A 231 0.68 27.25 -18.82
C SER A 231 1.01 25.89 -19.45
N LEU A 232 0.02 25.25 -20.08
CA LEU A 232 0.13 23.93 -20.69
C LEU A 232 0.37 23.99 -22.19
N ILE A 233 0.69 22.84 -22.79
CA ILE A 233 1.00 22.70 -24.21
C ILE A 233 -0.31 22.57 -25.00
N PRO A 234 -0.62 23.48 -25.93
CA PRO A 234 -1.77 23.33 -26.82
C PRO A 234 -1.47 22.30 -27.92
N LEU A 235 -2.33 21.32 -28.15
CA LEU A 235 -2.19 20.38 -29.28
C LEU A 235 -3.31 20.49 -30.32
N GLU A 236 -4.32 21.28 -30.02
CA GLU A 236 -5.55 21.39 -30.81
C GLU A 236 -6.06 22.85 -30.75
N PRO A 237 -6.95 23.28 -31.66
CA PRO A 237 -7.52 24.63 -31.65
C PRO A 237 -8.36 24.90 -30.40
N GLU A 238 -8.57 26.17 -30.04
CA GLU A 238 -9.42 26.49 -28.89
C GLU A 238 -10.90 26.17 -29.18
N ALA A 239 -11.66 25.79 -28.13
CA ALA A 239 -13.08 25.41 -28.26
C ALA A 239 -14.00 26.55 -28.76
N ASP A 240 -13.53 27.79 -28.68
CA ASP A 240 -14.21 29.01 -29.13
C ASP A 240 -13.79 29.43 -30.55
N GLU A 241 -12.68 28.90 -31.05
CA GLU A 241 -12.23 29.04 -32.45
C GLU A 241 -12.87 27.98 -33.38
N CYS A 242 -13.62 27.04 -32.81
CA CYS A 242 -14.31 25.99 -33.56
C CYS A 242 -15.54 26.55 -34.30
N GLU A 243 -15.55 26.48 -35.63
CA GLU A 243 -16.69 26.91 -36.45
C GLU A 243 -17.94 26.02 -36.21
N MET A 244 -19.11 26.64 -36.24
CA MET A 244 -20.40 25.95 -36.17
C MET A 244 -20.70 25.22 -37.48
N VAL A 245 -20.95 23.91 -37.43
CA VAL A 245 -21.49 23.14 -38.56
C VAL A 245 -22.78 22.46 -38.09
N GLY A 246 -23.93 23.12 -38.29
CA GLY A 246 -25.23 22.64 -37.80
C GLY A 246 -25.40 22.84 -36.28
N GLU A 247 -26.00 21.86 -35.59
CA GLU A 247 -26.20 21.86 -34.12
C GLU A 247 -25.02 21.29 -33.32
N GLU A 248 -23.96 20.81 -33.99
CA GLU A 248 -22.75 20.27 -33.34
C GLU A 248 -21.52 21.16 -33.59
N LYS A 249 -20.77 21.47 -32.51
CA LYS A 249 -19.41 22.05 -32.59
C LYS A 249 -18.44 20.99 -33.15
N SER A 250 -18.42 20.77 -34.46
CA SER A 250 -17.62 19.71 -35.11
C SER A 250 -16.39 20.25 -35.82
N GLN A 251 -15.27 20.39 -35.10
CA GLN A 251 -13.93 20.57 -35.72
C GLN A 251 -12.80 19.73 -35.09
N TRP A 252 -13.02 19.05 -33.96
CA TRP A 252 -12.01 18.18 -33.34
C TRP A 252 -11.73 16.95 -34.19
N LYS A 253 -10.48 16.85 -34.69
CA LYS A 253 -10.01 15.72 -35.51
C LYS A 253 -9.65 14.54 -34.61
N GLN A 254 -9.91 13.32 -35.10
CA GLN A 254 -9.38 12.12 -34.48
C GLN A 254 -7.85 12.13 -34.63
N ARG A 255 -7.14 12.16 -33.51
CA ARG A 255 -5.68 12.25 -33.45
C ARG A 255 -5.14 11.13 -32.55
N VAL A 256 -3.98 10.58 -32.90
CA VAL A 256 -3.24 9.66 -32.03
C VAL A 256 -1.90 10.29 -31.64
N VAL A 257 -1.62 10.29 -30.34
CA VAL A 257 -0.33 10.71 -29.80
C VAL A 257 0.34 9.50 -29.18
N VAL A 258 1.54 9.18 -29.64
CA VAL A 258 2.35 8.07 -29.13
C VAL A 258 3.44 8.63 -28.23
N GLY A 259 3.63 8.02 -27.07
CA GLY A 259 4.72 8.36 -26.17
C GLY A 259 5.25 7.13 -25.44
N HIS A 260 6.28 7.32 -24.62
CA HIS A 260 6.76 6.31 -23.70
C HIS A 260 6.47 6.75 -22.27
N ASN A 261 5.64 6.00 -21.54
CA ASN A 261 5.00 6.49 -20.33
C ASN A 261 4.12 7.73 -20.59
N VAL A 262 3.36 7.68 -21.68
CA VAL A 262 2.63 8.83 -22.26
C VAL A 262 1.62 9.50 -21.31
N GLY A 263 1.19 8.80 -20.26
CA GLY A 263 0.34 9.40 -19.22
C GLY A 263 1.00 10.60 -18.54
N TYR A 264 2.34 10.60 -18.43
CA TYR A 264 3.12 11.74 -17.95
C TYR A 264 3.03 12.92 -18.92
N ASP A 265 3.22 12.69 -20.22
CA ASP A 265 3.16 13.74 -21.25
C ASP A 265 1.74 14.30 -21.41
N ARG A 266 0.73 13.42 -21.41
CA ARG A 266 -0.69 13.76 -21.51
C ARG A 266 -1.12 14.79 -20.46
N ALA A 267 -0.64 14.64 -19.22
CA ALA A 267 -0.96 15.56 -18.13
C ALA A 267 -0.47 17.00 -18.40
N ARG A 268 0.37 17.24 -19.41
CA ARG A 268 0.88 18.58 -19.76
C ARG A 268 0.20 19.16 -21.01
N ILE A 269 -0.81 18.47 -21.54
CA ILE A 269 -1.57 18.90 -22.72
C ILE A 269 -2.81 19.66 -22.28
N LYS A 270 -2.97 20.88 -22.80
CA LYS A 270 -4.01 21.84 -22.42
C LYS A 270 -5.42 21.27 -22.61
N GLU A 271 -5.72 20.75 -23.79
CA GLU A 271 -7.10 20.39 -24.17
C GLU A 271 -7.60 19.13 -23.46
N GLN A 272 -6.69 18.34 -22.87
CA GLN A 272 -7.04 17.13 -22.12
C GLN A 272 -7.76 17.40 -20.79
N TYR A 273 -7.74 18.67 -20.35
CA TYR A 273 -8.45 19.16 -19.18
C TYR A 273 -9.87 19.64 -19.49
N LEU A 274 -10.26 19.68 -20.77
CA LEU A 274 -11.62 20.01 -21.17
C LEU A 274 -12.54 18.82 -20.90
N LEU A 275 -13.71 19.09 -20.30
CA LEU A 275 -14.71 18.06 -20.00
C LEU A 275 -15.27 17.38 -21.26
N LYS A 276 -15.36 18.13 -22.36
CA LYS A 276 -15.78 17.68 -23.70
C LYS A 276 -14.90 18.36 -24.74
N GLY A 277 -14.59 17.68 -25.84
CA GLY A 277 -13.89 18.29 -26.97
C GLY A 277 -12.85 17.39 -27.64
N PRO A 278 -11.74 17.04 -26.97
CA PRO A 278 -10.61 16.41 -27.63
C PRO A 278 -10.97 14.99 -28.07
N LYS A 279 -10.76 14.70 -29.36
CA LYS A 279 -10.80 13.33 -29.90
C LYS A 279 -9.40 12.72 -29.98
N THR A 280 -8.40 13.34 -29.33
CA THR A 280 -7.06 12.78 -29.23
C THR A 280 -7.05 11.56 -28.30
N LYS A 281 -6.47 10.45 -28.77
CA LYS A 281 -6.16 9.27 -27.96
C LYS A 281 -4.65 9.10 -27.81
N PHE A 282 -4.23 8.57 -26.66
CA PHE A 282 -2.81 8.40 -26.33
C PHE A 282 -2.46 6.90 -26.34
N LEU A 283 -1.40 6.55 -27.06
CA LEU A 283 -0.88 5.20 -27.15
C LEU A 283 0.49 5.12 -26.47
N ASP A 284 0.56 4.28 -25.43
CA ASP A 284 1.74 4.16 -24.59
C ASP A 284 2.62 2.98 -25.01
N THR A 285 3.82 3.27 -25.53
CA THR A 285 4.80 2.22 -25.89
C THR A 285 5.29 1.43 -24.69
N LEU A 286 5.30 2.01 -23.48
CA LEU A 286 5.60 1.27 -22.26
C LEU A 286 4.53 0.20 -21.99
N SER A 287 3.25 0.56 -22.09
CA SER A 287 2.15 -0.39 -21.93
C SER A 287 2.16 -1.49 -22.98
N LEU A 288 2.50 -1.17 -24.24
CA LEU A 288 2.70 -2.19 -25.29
C LEU A 288 3.85 -3.13 -24.93
N HIS A 289 4.97 -2.59 -24.45
CA HIS A 289 6.13 -3.37 -24.03
C HIS A 289 5.77 -4.32 -22.89
N VAL A 290 5.08 -3.86 -21.86
CA VAL A 290 4.71 -4.69 -20.71
C VAL A 290 3.81 -5.86 -21.14
N CYS A 291 2.92 -5.65 -22.11
CA CYS A 291 2.07 -6.71 -22.67
C CYS A 291 2.86 -7.82 -23.39
N ILE A 292 4.06 -7.51 -23.89
CA ILE A 292 4.88 -8.40 -24.73
C ILE A 292 6.05 -9.01 -23.94
N ALA A 293 6.82 -8.17 -23.24
CA ALA A 293 8.10 -8.51 -22.64
C ALA A 293 8.25 -7.95 -21.19
N GLY A 294 7.14 -7.64 -20.52
CA GLY A 294 7.14 -7.13 -19.16
C GLY A 294 7.63 -8.13 -18.10
N GLN A 295 8.16 -7.59 -17.00
CA GLN A 295 8.72 -8.37 -15.89
C GLN A 295 7.88 -8.26 -14.61
N THR A 296 7.80 -9.36 -13.84
CA THR A 296 7.28 -9.34 -12.45
C THR A 296 8.21 -8.60 -11.50
N ALA A 297 7.72 -8.21 -10.32
CA ALA A 297 8.56 -7.55 -9.31
C ALA A 297 9.77 -8.39 -8.89
N ALA A 298 9.60 -9.70 -8.73
CA ALA A 298 10.69 -10.62 -8.41
C ALA A 298 11.71 -10.70 -9.55
N GLN A 299 11.25 -10.79 -10.80
CA GLN A 299 12.13 -10.78 -11.98
C GLN A 299 12.91 -9.47 -12.10
N LYS A 300 12.29 -8.31 -11.83
CA LYS A 300 13.01 -7.02 -11.84
C LYS A 300 14.16 -6.98 -10.83
N LEU A 301 13.99 -7.60 -9.65
CA LEU A 301 15.06 -7.70 -8.65
C LEU A 301 16.20 -8.60 -9.14
N VAL A 302 15.90 -9.74 -9.77
CA VAL A 302 16.91 -10.63 -10.36
C VAL A 302 17.64 -9.94 -11.51
N TRP A 303 16.92 -9.30 -12.42
CA TRP A 303 17.51 -8.58 -13.56
C TRP A 303 18.49 -7.48 -13.09
N LYS A 304 18.14 -6.75 -12.03
CA LYS A 304 19.03 -5.74 -11.41
C LYS A 304 20.30 -6.36 -10.84
N LYS A 305 20.23 -7.53 -10.20
CA LYS A 305 21.43 -8.23 -9.69
C LYS A 305 22.42 -8.57 -10.80
N HIS A 306 21.92 -8.91 -11.99
CA HIS A 306 22.74 -9.25 -13.14
C HIS A 306 23.10 -8.05 -14.03
N ASN A 307 22.74 -6.81 -13.63
CA ASN A 307 22.93 -5.59 -14.44
C ASN A 307 22.42 -5.70 -15.90
N GLY A 308 21.44 -6.57 -16.14
CA GLY A 308 20.95 -6.87 -17.49
C GLY A 308 21.91 -7.61 -18.41
N ASN A 309 22.98 -8.23 -17.88
CA ASN A 309 23.98 -8.92 -18.69
C ASN A 309 23.58 -10.38 -18.96
N SER A 310 23.02 -10.65 -20.15
CA SER A 310 22.52 -11.97 -20.54
C SER A 310 23.62 -13.02 -20.79
N GLN A 311 24.89 -12.61 -20.93
CA GLN A 311 26.01 -13.53 -21.20
C GLN A 311 26.35 -14.45 -20.01
N VAL A 312 25.88 -14.15 -18.80
CA VAL A 312 26.09 -15.01 -17.61
C VAL A 312 25.06 -16.16 -17.55
N ALA A 313 23.97 -16.09 -18.34
CA ALA A 313 22.87 -17.05 -18.31
C ALA A 313 23.02 -18.24 -19.29
N SER A 314 24.12 -18.31 -20.06
CA SER A 314 24.35 -19.40 -21.04
C SER A 314 24.84 -20.71 -20.43
N GLY A 315 25.02 -20.79 -19.11
CA GLY A 315 25.29 -22.04 -18.39
C GLY A 315 24.00 -22.63 -17.82
N GLN A 316 23.33 -23.50 -18.58
CA GLN A 316 22.26 -24.42 -18.13
C GLN A 316 21.53 -24.03 -16.82
N GLY A 317 20.58 -23.08 -16.88
CA GLY A 317 19.81 -22.65 -15.71
C GLY A 317 18.60 -21.76 -16.04
N SER A 318 17.69 -21.60 -15.06
CA SER A 318 16.34 -20.99 -15.12
C SER A 318 16.25 -19.50 -15.50
N GLU A 319 17.28 -18.91 -16.11
CA GLU A 319 17.45 -17.46 -16.28
C GLU A 319 17.53 -17.00 -17.75
N GLY A 320 17.26 -17.90 -18.70
CA GLY A 320 17.17 -17.58 -20.13
C GLY A 320 16.10 -16.52 -20.50
N TRP A 321 15.20 -16.17 -19.57
CA TRP A 321 14.22 -15.09 -19.77
C TRP A 321 14.85 -13.68 -19.71
N LEU A 322 16.08 -13.54 -19.20
CA LEU A 322 16.81 -12.26 -19.12
C LEU A 322 17.12 -11.65 -20.49
N SER A 323 17.20 -12.46 -21.55
CA SER A 323 17.47 -12.00 -22.93
C SER A 323 16.22 -11.57 -23.69
N VAL A 324 15.02 -11.89 -23.21
CA VAL A 324 13.74 -11.64 -23.89
C VAL A 324 12.83 -10.67 -23.12
N SER A 325 13.35 -10.05 -22.06
CA SER A 325 12.60 -9.11 -21.22
C SER A 325 13.49 -7.99 -20.70
N SER A 326 12.89 -6.85 -20.40
CA SER A 326 13.61 -5.70 -19.84
C SER A 326 12.77 -4.99 -18.77
N PRO A 327 13.41 -4.12 -17.97
CA PRO A 327 12.69 -3.12 -17.18
C PRO A 327 11.96 -2.12 -18.08
N ASN A 328 11.16 -1.28 -17.42
CA ASN A 328 10.20 -0.36 -18.04
C ASN A 328 10.82 0.93 -18.62
N GLY A 329 12.12 1.19 -18.48
CA GLY A 329 12.70 2.46 -18.95
C GLY A 329 12.91 2.46 -20.47
N LEU A 330 12.66 3.58 -21.16
CA LEU A 330 12.81 3.71 -22.61
C LEU A 330 14.16 3.17 -23.12
N ALA A 331 15.26 3.55 -22.47
CA ALA A 331 16.60 3.05 -22.84
C ALA A 331 16.75 1.52 -22.79
N ASP A 332 16.05 0.86 -21.86
CA ASP A 332 16.14 -0.58 -21.66
C ASP A 332 15.20 -1.30 -22.64
N VAL A 333 14.02 -0.73 -22.88
CA VAL A 333 13.04 -1.19 -23.87
C VAL A 333 13.57 -1.05 -25.29
N HIS A 334 14.12 0.11 -25.64
CA HIS A 334 14.74 0.37 -26.93
C HIS A 334 15.93 -0.56 -27.17
N TRP A 335 16.79 -0.76 -26.17
CA TRP A 335 17.89 -1.71 -26.26
C TRP A 335 17.41 -3.15 -26.55
N LEU A 336 16.37 -3.61 -25.85
CA LEU A 336 15.82 -4.95 -26.07
C LEU A 336 15.24 -5.13 -27.48
N HIS A 337 14.41 -4.19 -27.93
CA HIS A 337 13.62 -4.35 -29.16
C HIS A 337 14.32 -3.86 -30.43
N VAL A 338 15.28 -2.93 -30.32
CA VAL A 338 15.94 -2.28 -31.46
C VAL A 338 17.47 -2.39 -31.35
N GLY A 339 18.04 -1.87 -30.26
CA GLY A 339 19.50 -1.68 -30.14
C GLY A 339 20.33 -2.97 -30.19
N SER A 340 19.87 -4.05 -29.55
CA SER A 340 20.56 -5.34 -29.50
C SER A 340 20.71 -6.03 -30.87
N HIS A 341 19.91 -5.65 -31.87
CA HIS A 341 19.91 -6.26 -33.20
C HIS A 341 20.59 -5.38 -34.25
N ASN A 342 20.65 -4.07 -34.03
CA ASN A 342 21.08 -3.07 -35.03
C ASN A 342 22.43 -2.39 -34.71
N GLY A 343 23.13 -2.82 -33.65
CA GLY A 343 24.43 -2.25 -33.26
C GLY A 343 24.37 -0.81 -32.72
N THR A 344 23.16 -0.32 -32.40
CA THR A 344 22.93 1.02 -31.86
C THR A 344 23.37 1.11 -30.39
N SER A 345 24.05 2.18 -30.00
CA SER A 345 24.42 2.41 -28.59
C SER A 345 23.20 2.61 -27.70
N ARG A 346 23.27 2.17 -26.45
CA ARG A 346 22.23 2.41 -25.45
C ARG A 346 22.02 3.90 -25.22
N ILE A 347 20.76 4.31 -25.04
CA ILE A 347 20.38 5.71 -24.78
C ILE A 347 21.08 6.23 -23.51
N ASP A 348 21.73 7.38 -23.66
CA ASP A 348 22.40 8.08 -22.56
C ASP A 348 21.38 8.76 -21.64
N LYS A 349 21.43 8.44 -20.34
CA LYS A 349 20.51 8.94 -19.31
C LYS A 349 21.04 10.18 -18.59
N GLU A 350 22.26 10.62 -18.84
CA GLU A 350 22.90 11.67 -18.04
C GLU A 350 22.25 13.03 -18.22
N LYS A 351 21.86 13.38 -19.45
CA LYS A 351 21.27 14.69 -19.78
C LYS A 351 19.92 14.93 -19.09
N ARG A 352 19.15 13.88 -18.85
CA ARG A 352 17.90 13.91 -18.06
C ARG A 352 18.11 14.51 -16.66
N ASN A 353 19.30 14.34 -16.07
CA ASN A 353 19.58 14.88 -14.74
C ASN A 353 19.52 16.42 -14.70
N VAL A 354 19.67 17.11 -15.83
CA VAL A 354 19.52 18.57 -15.88
C VAL A 354 18.08 18.99 -15.58
N PHE A 355 17.09 18.27 -16.10
CA PHE A 355 15.67 18.51 -15.82
C PHE A 355 15.27 18.12 -14.39
N VAL A 356 15.87 17.06 -13.84
CA VAL A 356 15.53 16.54 -12.50
C VAL A 356 16.23 17.29 -11.37
N LYS A 357 17.53 17.57 -11.50
CA LYS A 357 18.38 18.11 -10.43
C LYS A 357 18.89 19.54 -10.70
N GLY A 358 18.89 19.96 -11.97
CA GLY A 358 19.33 21.28 -12.39
C GLY A 358 18.30 22.37 -12.13
N ARG A 359 18.69 23.62 -12.35
CA ARG A 359 17.77 24.76 -12.33
C ARG A 359 17.34 25.11 -13.75
N ILE A 360 16.26 25.89 -13.88
CA ILE A 360 15.77 26.33 -15.20
C ILE A 360 16.84 27.12 -15.99
N GLN A 361 17.77 27.82 -15.32
CA GLN A 361 18.89 28.49 -15.98
C GLN A 361 19.86 27.51 -16.66
N ASP A 362 20.03 26.31 -16.11
CA ASP A 362 20.90 25.28 -16.69
C ASP A 362 20.26 24.72 -17.97
N VAL A 363 18.93 24.58 -17.97
CA VAL A 363 18.15 24.21 -19.17
C VAL A 363 18.34 25.26 -20.27
N ARG A 364 18.29 26.56 -19.94
CA ARG A 364 18.56 27.64 -20.92
C ARG A 364 19.97 27.55 -21.50
N LYS A 365 20.98 27.40 -20.64
CA LYS A 365 22.40 27.32 -21.06
C LYS A 365 22.66 26.13 -21.98
N GLN A 366 22.01 24.99 -21.71
CA GLN A 366 22.22 23.73 -22.44
C GLN A 366 21.13 23.42 -23.46
N PHE A 367 20.28 24.40 -23.82
CA PHE A 367 19.07 24.20 -24.62
C PHE A 367 19.26 23.33 -25.87
N GLN A 368 20.27 23.62 -26.71
CA GLN A 368 20.51 22.84 -27.94
C GLN A 368 20.91 21.38 -27.66
N SER A 369 21.61 21.12 -26.57
CA SER A 369 22.01 19.76 -26.17
C SER A 369 20.81 18.97 -25.65
N LEU A 370 19.96 19.63 -24.86
CA LEU A 370 18.75 19.05 -24.28
C LEU A 370 17.65 18.82 -25.32
N MET A 371 17.43 19.75 -26.25
CA MET A 371 16.47 19.52 -27.34
C MET A 371 16.85 18.33 -28.23
N ARG A 372 18.15 18.12 -28.49
CA ARG A 372 18.61 16.92 -29.21
C ARG A 372 18.40 15.66 -28.39
N TYR A 373 18.53 15.73 -27.07
CA TYR A 373 18.22 14.62 -26.18
C TYR A 373 16.72 14.26 -26.27
N CYS A 374 15.82 15.23 -26.11
CA CYS A 374 14.37 15.01 -26.23
C CYS A 374 13.99 14.48 -27.63
N ALA A 375 14.60 15.04 -28.69
CA ALA A 375 14.36 14.57 -30.04
C ALA A 375 14.81 13.12 -30.26
N ASN A 376 15.93 12.71 -29.65
CA ASN A 376 16.38 11.32 -29.71
C ASN A 376 15.44 10.38 -28.93
N ASP A 377 14.91 10.80 -27.78
CA ASP A 377 13.90 10.02 -27.05
C ASP A 377 12.62 9.81 -27.88
N VAL A 378 12.21 10.83 -28.64
CA VAL A 378 11.10 10.74 -29.62
C VAL A 378 11.44 9.76 -30.76
N VAL A 379 12.66 9.81 -31.33
CA VAL A 379 13.10 8.83 -32.34
C VAL A 379 13.07 7.42 -31.78
N SER A 380 13.66 7.19 -30.60
CA SER A 380 13.69 5.87 -29.97
C SER A 380 12.28 5.36 -29.66
N THR A 381 11.37 6.24 -29.27
CA THR A 381 9.95 5.89 -29.05
C THR A 381 9.26 5.48 -30.35
N HIS A 382 9.53 6.17 -31.46
CA HIS A 382 9.03 5.81 -32.80
C HIS A 382 9.55 4.45 -33.26
N GLU A 383 10.86 4.19 -33.12
CA GLU A 383 11.46 2.90 -33.49
C GLU A 383 10.87 1.75 -32.66
N VAL A 384 10.68 1.97 -31.35
CA VAL A 384 10.03 1.02 -30.45
C VAL A 384 8.57 0.78 -30.85
N LEU A 385 7.82 1.82 -31.24
CA LEU A 385 6.45 1.67 -31.75
C LEU A 385 6.42 0.77 -33.00
N GLY A 386 7.35 0.98 -33.94
CA GLY A 386 7.47 0.20 -35.17
C GLY A 386 7.59 -1.30 -34.93
N VAL A 387 8.30 -1.69 -33.86
CA VAL A 387 8.48 -3.10 -33.47
C VAL A 387 7.31 -3.60 -32.60
N LEU A 388 6.86 -2.82 -31.61
CA LEU A 388 5.92 -3.28 -30.61
C LEU A 388 4.47 -3.31 -31.08
N LEU A 389 4.01 -2.35 -31.88
CA LEU A 389 2.61 -2.28 -32.29
C LEU A 389 2.18 -3.54 -33.07
N PRO A 390 2.92 -4.02 -34.08
CA PRO A 390 2.58 -5.26 -34.79
C PRO A 390 2.58 -6.49 -33.86
N GLN A 391 3.59 -6.61 -32.99
CA GLN A 391 3.69 -7.72 -32.03
C GLN A 391 2.55 -7.71 -31.02
N PHE A 392 2.15 -6.52 -30.56
CA PHE A 392 1.00 -6.35 -29.68
C PHE A 392 -0.29 -6.82 -30.34
N LEU A 393 -0.55 -6.42 -31.58
CA LEU A 393 -1.75 -6.84 -32.32
C LEU A 393 -1.75 -8.36 -32.58
N GLN A 394 -0.58 -8.97 -32.79
CA GLN A 394 -0.46 -10.42 -32.90
C GLN A 394 -0.73 -11.15 -31.56
N ARG A 395 -0.20 -10.61 -30.46
CA ARG A 395 -0.32 -11.20 -29.12
C ARG A 395 -1.69 -10.97 -28.49
N CYS A 396 -2.33 -9.86 -28.82
CA CYS A 396 -3.63 -9.40 -28.33
C CYS A 396 -4.57 -9.12 -29.51
N PRO A 397 -5.00 -10.15 -30.25
CA PRO A 397 -5.74 -9.98 -31.51
C PRO A 397 -7.17 -9.45 -31.31
N HIS A 398 -7.71 -9.53 -30.09
CA HIS A 398 -9.06 -9.07 -29.83
C HIS A 398 -9.11 -7.53 -29.71
N PRO A 399 -9.90 -6.83 -30.56
CA PRO A 399 -9.88 -5.37 -30.68
C PRO A 399 -10.29 -4.64 -29.40
N VAL A 400 -11.15 -5.25 -28.57
CA VAL A 400 -11.53 -4.73 -27.25
C VAL A 400 -10.31 -4.44 -26.36
N THR A 401 -9.21 -5.19 -26.50
CA THR A 401 -8.00 -4.94 -25.70
C THR A 401 -7.44 -3.55 -26.00
N LEU A 402 -7.28 -3.21 -27.28
CA LEU A 402 -6.78 -1.90 -27.68
C LEU A 402 -7.81 -0.81 -27.37
N ALA A 403 -9.10 -1.06 -27.61
CA ALA A 403 -10.17 -0.12 -27.30
C ALA A 403 -10.16 0.25 -25.81
N GLY A 404 -10.12 -0.74 -24.92
CA GLY A 404 -10.03 -0.54 -23.48
C GLY A 404 -8.77 0.22 -23.07
N MET A 405 -7.61 -0.08 -23.67
CA MET A 405 -6.36 0.65 -23.38
C MET A 405 -6.45 2.14 -23.78
N LEU A 406 -7.01 2.45 -24.96
CA LEU A 406 -7.16 3.84 -25.43
C LEU A 406 -8.17 4.63 -24.58
N GLU A 407 -9.25 4.00 -24.12
CA GLU A 407 -10.23 4.63 -23.23
C GLU A 407 -9.68 4.83 -21.81
N MET A 408 -8.98 3.84 -21.26
CA MET A 408 -8.33 3.95 -19.95
C MET A 408 -7.27 5.07 -19.91
N GLY A 409 -6.57 5.32 -21.02
CA GLY A 409 -5.62 6.42 -21.14
C GLY A 409 -6.27 7.81 -21.05
N GLY A 410 -7.59 7.90 -21.26
CA GLY A 410 -8.39 9.13 -21.19
C GLY A 410 -8.96 9.45 -19.81
N ALA A 411 -8.50 8.79 -18.74
CA ALA A 411 -9.01 9.03 -17.39
C ALA A 411 -8.95 10.51 -16.98
N TYR A 412 -9.99 10.94 -16.25
CA TYR A 412 -10.26 12.33 -15.90
C TYR A 412 -10.88 12.40 -14.51
N MET A 413 -10.34 13.23 -13.62
CA MET A 413 -10.82 13.37 -12.24
C MET A 413 -11.07 14.85 -11.90
N PRO A 414 -12.32 15.30 -11.91
CA PRO A 414 -12.68 16.65 -11.49
C PRO A 414 -12.59 16.81 -9.97
N VAL A 415 -12.10 17.96 -9.54
CA VAL A 415 -11.97 18.40 -8.15
C VAL A 415 -12.48 19.84 -8.02
N ASP A 416 -12.73 20.28 -6.79
CA ASP A 416 -13.13 21.67 -6.50
C ASP A 416 -12.24 22.27 -5.42
N ALA A 417 -12.55 23.50 -4.98
CA ALA A 417 -11.83 24.20 -3.91
C ALA A 417 -11.63 23.36 -2.62
N SER A 418 -12.46 22.35 -2.38
CA SER A 418 -12.30 21.46 -1.22
C SER A 418 -11.02 20.62 -1.28
N TRP A 419 -10.39 20.44 -2.44
CA TRP A 419 -9.09 19.76 -2.58
C TRP A 419 -7.99 20.42 -1.73
N ASN A 420 -7.81 21.74 -1.88
CA ASN A 420 -6.79 22.48 -1.15
C ASN A 420 -7.11 22.52 0.35
N LYS A 421 -8.39 22.65 0.70
CA LYS A 421 -8.84 22.58 2.09
C LYS A 421 -8.57 21.21 2.71
N TYR A 422 -8.87 20.12 2.00
CA TYR A 422 -8.60 18.76 2.45
C TYR A 422 -7.10 18.55 2.72
N ILE A 423 -6.23 19.02 1.82
CA ILE A 423 -4.78 18.96 2.04
C ILE A 423 -4.38 19.75 3.29
N ALA A 424 -4.82 21.00 3.41
CA ALA A 424 -4.46 21.86 4.53
C ALA A 424 -4.95 21.29 5.87
N ASP A 425 -6.20 20.81 5.92
CA ASP A 425 -6.80 20.20 7.12
C ASP A 425 -6.05 18.89 7.49
N CYS A 426 -5.71 18.04 6.51
CA CYS A 426 -4.94 16.82 6.75
C CYS A 426 -3.51 17.09 7.24
N GLU A 427 -2.82 18.07 6.63
CA GLU A 427 -1.50 18.51 7.07
C GLU A 427 -1.52 19.05 8.49
N TYR A 428 -2.47 19.93 8.80
CA TYR A 428 -2.64 20.50 10.13
C TYR A 428 -2.83 19.40 11.19
N VAL A 429 -3.78 18.49 10.96
CA VAL A 429 -4.06 17.38 11.91
C VAL A 429 -2.86 16.43 12.00
N TYR A 430 -2.17 16.17 10.89
CA TYR A 430 -0.97 15.34 10.86
C TYR A 430 0.17 15.94 11.71
N GLU A 431 0.43 17.25 11.56
CA GLU A 431 1.44 17.97 12.32
C GLU A 431 1.07 18.07 13.80
N GLU A 432 -0.20 18.35 14.13
CA GLU A 432 -0.72 18.39 15.50
C GLU A 432 -0.55 17.03 16.21
N MET A 433 -1.04 15.95 15.61
CA MET A 433 -0.90 14.59 16.16
C MET A 433 0.57 14.15 16.21
N GLY A 434 1.36 14.52 15.21
CA GLY A 434 2.81 14.26 15.17
C GLY A 434 3.55 14.98 16.30
N GLY A 435 3.17 16.23 16.57
CA GLY A 435 3.63 17.03 17.70
C GLY A 435 3.25 16.42 19.05
N GLU A 436 2.00 15.96 19.20
CA GLU A 436 1.52 15.26 20.40
C GLU A 436 2.33 13.97 20.65
N ILE A 437 2.54 13.14 19.62
CA ILE A 437 3.37 11.93 19.71
C ILE A 437 4.79 12.29 20.16
N LYS A 438 5.39 13.32 19.54
CA LYS A 438 6.74 13.77 19.85
C LYS A 438 6.86 14.22 21.31
N ALA A 439 5.95 15.08 21.77
CA ALA A 439 5.94 15.58 23.14
C ALA A 439 5.79 14.45 24.17
N LYS A 440 4.89 13.48 23.93
CA LYS A 440 4.70 12.33 24.84
C LYS A 440 5.89 11.37 24.81
N LEU A 441 6.51 11.15 23.66
CA LEU A 441 7.75 10.36 23.58
C LEU A 441 8.92 11.04 24.29
N MET A 442 9.01 12.38 24.23
CA MET A 442 9.99 13.15 25.00
C MET A 442 9.76 12.97 26.50
N ALA A 443 8.51 13.09 26.97
CA ALA A 443 8.17 12.84 28.36
C ALA A 443 8.57 11.42 28.80
N LEU A 444 8.24 10.39 28.01
CA LEU A 444 8.67 9.01 28.29
C LEU A 444 10.20 8.83 28.30
N ALA A 445 10.93 9.57 27.47
CA ALA A 445 12.40 9.55 27.44
C ALA A 445 13.00 10.21 28.69
N ASP A 446 12.44 11.33 29.12
CA ASP A 446 12.83 12.06 30.32
C ASP A 446 12.54 11.22 31.58
N ASP A 447 11.34 10.64 31.65
CA ASP A 447 10.93 9.73 32.72
C ASP A 447 11.84 8.49 32.76
N ALA A 448 12.15 7.89 31.61
CA ALA A 448 13.07 6.76 31.55
C ALA A 448 14.45 7.12 32.12
N CYS A 449 14.96 8.34 31.95
CA CYS A 449 16.25 8.74 32.52
C CYS A 449 16.28 8.68 34.06
N THR A 450 15.14 8.85 34.74
CA THR A 450 15.06 8.74 36.20
C THR A 450 15.43 7.34 36.71
N TYR A 451 15.23 6.30 35.88
CA TYR A 451 15.59 4.91 36.21
C TYR A 451 17.11 4.70 36.32
N MET A 452 17.92 5.69 35.95
CA MET A 452 19.36 5.70 36.22
C MET A 452 19.66 5.70 37.72
N HIS A 453 18.81 6.36 38.53
CA HIS A 453 18.93 6.38 39.98
C HIS A 453 18.67 4.99 40.55
N GLY A 454 19.51 4.55 41.49
CA GLY A 454 19.45 3.20 42.05
C GLY A 454 19.66 2.05 41.05
N LYS A 455 19.99 2.35 39.78
CA LYS A 455 20.03 1.37 38.67
C LYS A 455 18.72 0.61 38.47
N ARG A 456 17.57 1.24 38.78
CA ARG A 456 16.21 0.70 38.58
C ARG A 456 15.96 0.25 37.14
N TYR A 457 16.69 0.80 36.16
CA TYR A 457 16.62 0.35 34.76
C TYR A 457 16.93 -1.15 34.57
N LEU A 458 17.62 -1.81 35.50
CA LEU A 458 17.88 -3.25 35.47
C LEU A 458 16.64 -4.11 35.77
N GLU A 459 15.68 -3.57 36.51
CA GLU A 459 14.43 -4.26 36.84
C GLU A 459 13.51 -4.35 35.62
N SER A 460 13.58 -3.35 34.73
CA SER A 460 12.80 -3.28 33.51
C SER A 460 13.41 -4.12 32.36
N PRO A 461 12.67 -5.08 31.78
CA PRO A 461 13.16 -5.87 30.65
C PRO A 461 13.34 -5.05 29.36
N TRP A 462 12.65 -3.90 29.24
CA TRP A 462 12.81 -2.97 28.12
C TRP A 462 14.04 -2.09 28.30
N LEU A 463 14.11 -1.38 29.43
CA LEU A 463 15.12 -0.34 29.65
C LEU A 463 16.52 -0.93 29.89
N CYS A 464 16.64 -2.13 30.44
CA CYS A 464 17.94 -2.71 30.79
C CYS A 464 18.89 -2.91 29.58
N ASN A 465 18.36 -2.98 28.36
CA ASN A 465 19.17 -3.15 27.15
C ASN A 465 19.68 -1.85 26.54
N LEU A 466 19.15 -0.69 26.96
CA LEU A 466 19.62 0.59 26.46
C LEU A 466 21.06 0.86 26.93
N ASP A 467 21.77 1.72 26.19
CA ASP A 467 23.14 2.09 26.55
C ASP A 467 23.15 3.18 27.63
N TRP A 468 23.20 2.74 28.89
CA TRP A 468 23.26 3.59 30.08
C TRP A 468 24.66 4.15 30.39
N SER A 469 25.65 3.99 29.50
CA SER A 469 26.98 4.58 29.71
C SER A 469 26.94 6.11 29.72
N THR A 470 27.71 6.73 30.61
CA THR A 470 27.79 8.20 30.75
C THR A 470 29.17 8.73 30.39
N LYS A 471 29.21 9.91 29.76
CA LYS A 471 30.47 10.65 29.58
C LYS A 471 30.66 11.57 30.79
N LYS A 472 31.83 11.44 31.43
CA LYS A 472 32.20 12.24 32.61
C LYS A 472 32.51 13.69 32.21
N PHE A 473 32.17 14.63 33.09
CA PHE A 473 32.51 16.05 32.93
C PHE A 473 34.04 16.23 32.91
N ARG A 474 34.57 16.82 31.85
CA ARG A 474 36.01 17.09 31.68
C ARG A 474 36.32 18.55 32.05
N GLY A 475 36.07 18.92 33.30
CA GLY A 475 36.39 20.24 33.86
C GLY A 475 37.01 20.09 35.25
N LYS A 476 38.13 20.79 35.51
CA LYS A 476 38.75 20.84 36.84
C LYS A 476 37.87 21.67 37.79
N SER A 477 36.78 21.09 38.30
CA SER A 477 36.08 21.60 39.48
C SER A 477 36.58 20.84 40.71
N LYS A 478 36.76 21.56 41.84
CA LYS A 478 37.26 20.99 43.09
C LYS A 478 36.31 19.86 43.53
N LYS A 479 36.86 18.71 43.91
CA LYS A 479 36.13 17.49 44.32
C LYS A 479 35.01 17.72 45.35
N SER A 480 35.09 18.79 46.14
CA SER A 480 34.07 19.20 47.12
C SER A 480 32.76 19.65 46.49
N ASP A 481 32.84 20.35 45.36
CA ASP A 481 31.68 21.04 44.77
C ASP A 481 30.87 20.05 43.91
N MET A 482 31.56 19.10 43.26
CA MET A 482 30.94 17.96 42.57
C MET A 482 30.20 17.02 43.53
N LYS A 483 30.74 16.79 44.74
CA LYS A 483 30.09 15.96 45.75
C LYS A 483 28.84 16.64 46.30
N LYS A 484 28.90 17.95 46.58
CA LYS A 484 27.72 18.73 46.98
C LYS A 484 26.62 18.74 45.93
N LEU A 485 26.97 18.84 44.64
CA LEU A 485 25.99 18.83 43.55
C LEU A 485 25.32 17.45 43.39
N LEU A 486 26.10 16.36 43.51
CA LEU A 486 25.58 14.99 43.48
C LEU A 486 24.64 14.71 44.65
N ASP A 487 25.01 15.09 45.88
CA ASP A 487 24.16 14.94 47.07
C ASP A 487 22.88 15.80 46.97
N GLN A 488 22.94 16.96 46.30
CA GLN A 488 21.78 17.83 46.06
C GLN A 488 20.85 17.30 44.97
N LEU A 489 21.41 16.72 43.90
CA LEU A 489 20.64 16.03 42.86
C LEU A 489 19.94 14.79 43.42
N GLU A 490 20.64 14.00 44.25
CA GLU A 490 20.09 12.83 44.91
C GLU A 490 18.90 13.21 45.81
N ARG A 491 19.02 14.27 46.62
CA ARG A 491 17.89 14.83 47.39
C ARG A 491 16.74 15.36 46.54
N TYR A 492 17.04 16.01 45.40
CA TYR A 492 15.99 16.53 44.52
C TYR A 492 15.15 15.40 43.92
N TYR A 493 15.77 14.29 43.53
CA TYR A 493 15.05 13.12 43.02
C TYR A 493 14.32 12.35 44.14
N GLU A 494 14.89 12.26 45.34
CA GLU A 494 14.22 11.69 46.53
C GLU A 494 12.95 12.47 46.90
N LEU A 495 13.02 13.81 46.91
CA LEU A 495 11.87 14.69 47.20
C LEU A 495 10.77 14.58 46.13
N ARG A 496 11.13 14.40 44.86
CA ARG A 496 10.18 14.24 43.75
C ARG A 496 9.49 12.86 43.77
N ASP A 497 10.19 11.81 44.19
CA ASP A 497 9.62 10.47 44.43
C ASP A 497 8.63 10.49 45.62
N GLU A 498 8.87 11.33 46.64
CA GLU A 498 7.94 11.55 47.76
C GLU A 498 6.69 12.36 47.36
N GLU A 499 6.85 13.40 46.54
CA GLU A 499 5.75 14.24 46.04
C GLU A 499 4.77 13.43 45.15
N PHE A 500 5.29 12.42 44.44
CA PHE A 500 4.52 11.48 43.63
C PHE A 500 3.73 10.46 44.50
N ARG A 501 4.30 9.98 45.62
CA ARG A 501 3.60 9.08 46.56
C ARG A 501 2.45 9.73 47.31
N LEU A 502 2.50 11.06 47.50
CA LEU A 502 1.50 11.81 48.26
C LEU A 502 0.41 12.48 47.39
N GLY A 503 0.54 12.44 46.06
CA GLY A 503 -0.37 13.09 45.11
C GLY A 503 -1.69 12.35 44.81
N GLY A 504 -1.99 11.25 45.51
CA GLY A 504 -3.17 10.41 45.29
C GLY A 504 -4.45 10.81 46.04
N ALA A 505 -4.47 11.93 46.77
CA ALA A 505 -5.65 12.38 47.52
C ALA A 505 -6.32 13.60 46.86
N GLU A 506 -7.58 13.42 46.48
CA GLU A 506 -8.50 14.40 45.90
C GLU A 506 -8.51 15.74 46.68
N ARG A 507 -8.65 16.87 45.97
CA ARG A 507 -9.06 18.14 46.59
C ARG A 507 -10.21 18.76 45.83
N GLU A 508 -11.33 18.84 46.56
CA GLU A 508 -12.56 19.56 46.24
C GLU A 508 -12.34 21.07 46.14
N ASP A 509 -13.20 21.70 45.34
CA ASP A 509 -13.32 23.12 45.11
C ASP A 509 -13.69 23.89 46.39
N GLY A 510 -13.07 25.04 46.61
CA GLY A 510 -13.36 25.94 47.74
C GLY A 510 -12.91 27.37 47.49
N GLU A 511 -13.79 28.30 47.85
CA GLU A 511 -13.97 29.66 47.33
C GLU A 511 -12.94 30.73 47.76
N GLY A 512 -13.04 31.89 47.09
CA GLY A 512 -12.11 33.00 47.10
C GLY A 512 -12.07 33.85 48.37
N ARG A 513 -10.99 34.64 48.48
CA ARG A 513 -10.90 35.87 49.26
C ARG A 513 -10.00 36.88 48.55
N GLU A 514 -10.59 38.04 48.30
CA GLU A 514 -9.99 39.28 47.80
C GLU A 514 -9.01 39.85 48.82
N LEU A 515 -7.97 40.60 48.37
CA LEU A 515 -7.41 41.77 49.07
C LEU A 515 -6.53 42.61 48.12
N GLU A 516 -7.09 43.78 47.81
CA GLU A 516 -6.54 45.15 47.66
C GLU A 516 -5.27 45.46 46.83
N GLU A 517 -5.50 46.39 45.89
CA GLU A 517 -4.56 47.09 45.03
C GLU A 517 -3.71 48.10 45.81
N GLY A 518 -2.41 48.08 45.54
CA GLY A 518 -1.47 49.16 45.86
C GLY A 518 -0.56 49.41 44.66
N GLU A 519 -0.75 50.55 44.01
CA GLU A 519 -0.05 50.95 42.78
C GLU A 519 1.47 51.09 42.96
N GLY A 520 2.24 50.52 42.02
CA GLY A 520 3.69 50.73 41.95
C GLY A 520 4.41 49.96 40.84
N LYS A 521 4.36 50.49 39.60
CA LYS A 521 5.28 50.24 38.46
C LYS A 521 5.71 48.78 38.20
N GLU A 522 5.06 48.12 37.26
CA GLU A 522 5.52 46.84 36.69
C GLU A 522 6.55 47.05 35.57
N GLU A 523 7.82 46.77 35.89
CA GLU A 523 8.75 46.13 34.96
C GLU A 523 8.57 44.60 35.07
N GLY A 524 8.53 43.91 33.93
CA GLY A 524 8.18 42.49 33.85
C GLY A 524 9.16 41.56 34.58
N GLY A 525 8.66 40.86 35.59
CA GLY A 525 9.35 39.77 36.27
C GLY A 525 8.68 38.42 36.00
N SER A 526 9.17 37.69 34.99
CA SER A 526 8.95 36.24 34.89
C SER A 526 9.85 35.54 35.91
N VAL A 527 9.27 34.85 36.88
CA VAL A 527 10.01 34.04 37.85
C VAL A 527 10.60 32.84 37.12
N GLY A 528 11.88 32.97 36.76
CA GLY A 528 12.67 31.93 36.14
C GLY A 528 12.99 30.78 37.09
N LYS A 529 12.81 29.55 36.59
CA LYS A 529 13.51 28.36 37.09
C LYS A 529 14.12 27.63 35.90
N SER A 530 15.33 28.03 35.53
CA SER A 530 16.43 27.18 35.06
C SER A 530 17.65 27.97 34.54
N ASP A 531 17.93 29.16 35.07
CA ASP A 531 19.23 29.81 34.88
C ASP A 531 20.05 29.71 36.16
N PHE A 532 20.73 28.57 36.33
CA PHE A 532 21.87 28.47 37.23
C PHE A 532 22.90 27.54 36.61
N PHE A 533 23.82 28.10 35.81
CA PHE A 533 25.27 27.88 35.88
C PHE A 533 26.03 28.47 34.65
N ILE A 534 26.97 29.38 34.98
CA ILE A 534 28.16 29.87 34.23
C ILE A 534 27.95 31.05 33.27
N SER A 535 27.94 32.26 33.86
CA SER A 535 28.63 33.42 33.31
C SER A 535 30.12 33.29 33.61
N GLY A 536 30.94 33.17 32.56
CA GLY A 536 32.39 33.07 32.64
C GLY A 536 32.98 33.23 31.25
N ASP A 537 33.30 34.47 30.90
CA ASP A 537 33.97 34.85 29.66
C ASP A 537 35.31 34.11 29.48
N GLY A 538 35.42 33.35 28.40
CA GLY A 538 36.63 32.68 27.93
C GLY A 538 36.31 31.57 26.93
N PRO A 539 37.13 31.31 25.89
CA PRO A 539 36.81 30.37 24.83
C PRO A 539 36.87 28.93 25.40
N ALA A 540 35.73 28.39 25.79
CA ALA A 540 35.64 27.08 26.41
C ALA A 540 35.93 25.97 25.37
N LYS A 541 36.97 25.16 25.65
CA LYS A 541 37.24 23.87 24.99
C LYS A 541 35.95 23.05 24.89
N ARG A 542 35.61 22.56 23.68
CA ARG A 542 34.42 21.75 23.32
C ARG A 542 33.71 21.13 24.54
N ALA A 543 32.67 21.78 25.03
CA ALA A 543 31.82 21.24 26.08
C ALA A 543 31.30 19.86 25.66
N VAL A 544 31.45 18.86 26.53
CA VAL A 544 30.93 17.51 26.28
C VAL A 544 29.40 17.61 26.23
N HIS A 545 28.79 17.18 25.14
CA HIS A 545 27.33 17.25 24.94
C HIS A 545 26.59 16.44 26.01
N MET A 546 25.72 17.07 26.80
CA MET A 546 24.89 16.45 27.85
C MET A 546 25.65 15.50 28.79
N PRO A 547 26.64 15.99 29.57
CA PRO A 547 27.45 15.16 30.46
C PRO A 547 26.61 14.63 31.63
N GLY A 548 26.83 13.38 32.05
CA GLY A 548 26.06 12.72 33.11
C GLY A 548 24.79 12.00 32.65
N TYR A 549 24.30 12.26 31.43
CA TYR A 549 23.17 11.54 30.83
C TYR A 549 23.62 10.26 30.11
N PRO A 550 22.75 9.24 29.98
CA PRO A 550 23.07 8.00 29.27
C PRO A 550 23.22 8.22 27.75
N GLU A 551 24.08 7.45 27.08
CA GLU A 551 24.40 7.61 25.65
C GLU A 551 23.15 7.52 24.75
N TRP A 552 22.22 6.61 25.07
CA TRP A 552 20.97 6.48 24.30
C TRP A 552 20.14 7.78 24.33
N TYR A 553 20.02 8.44 25.49
CA TYR A 553 19.26 9.68 25.62
C TYR A 553 19.98 10.84 24.96
N ARG A 554 21.30 10.90 25.13
CA ARG A 554 22.15 11.92 24.48
C ARG A 554 22.04 11.86 22.96
N SER A 555 21.93 10.66 22.38
CA SER A 555 21.72 10.49 20.94
C SER A 555 20.39 11.08 20.44
N LEU A 556 19.41 11.28 21.34
CA LEU A 556 18.11 11.89 21.04
C LEU A 556 18.09 13.41 21.27
N CYS A 557 19.14 14.00 21.83
CA CYS A 557 19.23 15.44 22.08
C CYS A 557 20.01 16.16 20.97
N MET A 558 19.52 17.33 20.53
CA MET A 558 20.27 18.21 19.64
C MET A 558 21.54 18.74 20.31
N ARG A 559 22.57 19.05 19.51
CA ARG A 559 23.80 19.66 20.01
C ARG A 559 23.59 21.17 20.12
N ARG A 560 24.17 21.80 21.15
CA ARG A 560 24.11 23.26 21.34
C ARG A 560 24.69 24.07 20.16
N SER A 561 25.44 23.43 19.28
CA SER A 561 25.96 24.00 18.04
C SER A 561 24.94 24.05 16.90
N ASP A 562 23.79 23.38 17.03
CA ASP A 562 22.79 23.30 15.98
C ASP A 562 21.96 24.60 15.95
N GLU A 563 21.71 25.17 14.77
CA GLU A 563 21.03 26.48 14.61
C GLU A 563 19.61 26.51 15.19
N GLN A 564 18.93 25.36 15.23
CA GLN A 564 17.57 25.19 15.78
C GLN A 564 17.59 24.44 17.13
N TRP A 565 18.66 24.58 17.92
CA TRP A 565 18.79 23.86 19.17
C TRP A 565 17.61 24.11 20.12
N CYS A 566 17.09 23.01 20.65
CA CYS A 566 16.03 23.01 21.67
C CYS A 566 16.34 21.96 22.74
N PRO A 567 15.95 22.22 24.00
CA PRO A 567 16.25 21.33 25.12
C PRO A 567 15.43 20.04 25.06
N GLY A 568 15.99 18.95 25.60
CA GLY A 568 15.34 17.63 25.72
C GLY A 568 15.63 16.66 24.57
N ALA A 569 14.96 15.51 24.59
CA ALA A 569 15.11 14.43 23.60
C ALA A 569 14.38 14.71 22.26
N VAL A 570 14.59 15.88 21.66
CA VAL A 570 13.81 16.41 20.53
C VAL A 570 13.95 15.59 19.24
N LEU A 571 14.98 14.75 19.10
CA LEU A 571 15.16 13.88 17.94
C LEU A 571 14.37 12.56 18.05
N VAL A 572 13.67 12.32 19.16
CA VAL A 572 12.84 11.12 19.32
C VAL A 572 11.66 11.12 18.35
N SER A 573 11.40 9.96 17.75
CA SER A 573 10.23 9.73 16.90
C SER A 573 9.79 8.27 16.96
N ALA A 574 8.56 8.00 16.51
CA ALA A 574 8.04 6.64 16.36
C ALA A 574 8.85 5.77 15.36
N GLN A 575 9.80 6.34 14.62
CA GLN A 575 10.71 5.61 13.73
C GLN A 575 12.04 5.25 14.38
N THR A 576 12.39 5.87 15.51
CA THR A 576 13.65 5.58 16.21
C THR A 576 13.61 4.19 16.86
N ARG A 577 14.76 3.48 16.88
CA ARG A 577 14.87 2.14 17.49
C ARG A 577 14.60 2.14 19.00
N VAL A 578 14.75 3.29 19.66
CA VAL A 578 14.52 3.46 21.09
C VAL A 578 13.03 3.59 21.43
N ALA A 579 12.19 4.07 20.49
CA ALA A 579 10.77 4.32 20.75
C ALA A 579 9.99 3.08 21.24
N PRO A 580 10.15 1.86 20.65
CA PRO A 580 9.48 0.67 21.18
C PRO A 580 9.84 0.32 22.63
N TYR A 581 11.06 0.66 23.07
CA TYR A 581 11.49 0.47 24.46
C TYR A 581 10.89 1.52 25.40
N LEU A 582 10.86 2.79 24.99
CA LEU A 582 10.21 3.87 25.77
C LEU A 582 8.71 3.63 25.94
N LEU A 583 8.07 3.13 24.88
CA LEU A 583 6.68 2.71 24.90
C LEU A 583 6.45 1.39 25.64
N ARG A 584 7.51 0.72 26.13
CA ARG A 584 7.43 -0.59 26.80
C ARG A 584 6.52 -1.55 26.02
N MET A 585 6.75 -1.66 24.71
CA MET A 585 5.86 -2.39 23.81
C MET A 585 5.83 -3.87 24.14
N LYS A 586 4.63 -4.45 24.06
CA LYS A 586 4.33 -5.85 24.35
C LYS A 586 3.79 -6.56 23.11
N TRP A 587 4.18 -7.81 22.93
CA TRP A 587 3.58 -8.74 21.99
C TRP A 587 2.98 -9.91 22.76
N LYS A 588 1.66 -10.11 22.66
CA LYS A 588 0.91 -11.09 23.46
C LYS A 588 1.19 -10.99 24.97
N GLY A 589 1.35 -9.77 25.48
CA GLY A 589 1.68 -9.52 26.89
C GLY A 589 3.17 -9.64 27.24
N PHE A 590 4.04 -10.09 26.33
CA PHE A 590 5.47 -10.26 26.57
C PHE A 590 6.30 -9.07 26.04
N PRO A 591 7.43 -8.69 26.68
CA PRO A 591 8.24 -7.55 26.27
C PRO A 591 8.83 -7.72 24.87
N LEU A 592 8.80 -6.66 24.06
CA LEU A 592 9.57 -6.60 22.82
C LEU A 592 11.06 -6.41 23.09
N HIS A 593 11.88 -7.07 22.27
CA HIS A 593 13.33 -7.01 22.32
C HIS A 593 13.93 -7.00 20.90
N TYR A 594 14.97 -6.20 20.69
CA TYR A 594 15.73 -6.17 19.45
C TYR A 594 17.00 -7.02 19.57
N HIS A 595 17.07 -8.07 18.76
CA HIS A 595 18.26 -8.91 18.62
C HIS A 595 19.11 -8.46 17.43
N ASN A 596 20.43 -8.39 17.59
CA ASN A 596 21.34 -7.85 16.56
C ASN A 596 21.32 -8.64 15.24
N SER A 597 21.10 -9.96 15.28
CA SER A 597 21.05 -10.80 14.07
C SER A 597 19.61 -11.10 13.61
N LEU A 598 18.68 -11.30 14.55
CA LEU A 598 17.31 -11.74 14.26
C LEU A 598 16.30 -10.58 14.17
N GLY A 599 16.72 -9.35 14.49
CA GLY A 599 15.86 -8.17 14.49
C GLY A 599 14.88 -8.15 15.66
N TRP A 600 13.71 -7.52 15.48
CA TRP A 600 12.70 -7.42 16.53
C TRP A 600 12.01 -8.77 16.80
N GLY A 601 11.87 -9.09 18.07
CA GLY A 601 11.14 -10.24 18.61
C GLY A 601 10.50 -9.90 19.95
N TYR A 602 9.93 -10.91 20.61
CA TYR A 602 9.47 -10.82 21.99
C TYR A 602 10.18 -11.86 22.85
N ILE A 603 10.33 -11.54 24.14
CA ILE A 603 11.06 -12.37 25.11
C ILE A 603 10.12 -12.96 26.16
N VAL A 604 10.27 -14.25 26.42
CA VAL A 604 9.45 -14.99 27.39
C VAL A 604 10.36 -15.54 28.50
N PRO A 605 10.11 -15.21 29.77
CA PRO A 605 10.81 -15.84 30.90
C PRO A 605 10.70 -17.36 30.89
N GLN A 606 11.78 -18.05 31.28
CA GLN A 606 11.85 -19.53 31.21
C GLN A 606 10.89 -20.24 32.18
N ASN A 607 10.36 -19.52 33.18
CA ASN A 607 9.53 -20.04 34.26
C ASN A 607 8.02 -19.87 34.03
N ILE A 608 7.58 -19.39 32.86
CA ILE A 608 6.15 -19.20 32.54
C ILE A 608 5.59 -20.44 31.85
N ARG A 609 4.34 -20.81 32.14
CA ARG A 609 3.62 -21.93 31.50
C ARG A 609 2.76 -21.48 30.31
N PRO A 610 2.45 -22.37 29.34
CA PRO A 610 1.54 -22.04 28.23
C PRO A 610 0.17 -21.56 28.73
N GLY A 611 -0.29 -20.42 28.21
CA GLY A 611 -1.57 -19.82 28.59
C GLY A 611 -1.49 -18.80 29.73
N GLU A 612 -0.36 -18.69 30.42
CA GLU A 612 -0.10 -17.61 31.37
C GLU A 612 0.28 -16.33 30.63
N VAL A 613 -0.26 -15.20 31.10
CA VAL A 613 0.07 -13.86 30.60
C VAL A 613 0.74 -13.08 31.74
N LEU A 614 1.69 -12.21 31.39
CA LEU A 614 2.25 -11.25 32.33
C LEU A 614 1.33 -10.04 32.39
N GLU A 615 0.74 -9.81 33.56
CA GLU A 615 0.15 -8.52 33.88
C GLU A 615 1.26 -7.63 34.44
N TRP A 616 1.35 -6.39 33.94
CA TRP A 616 2.46 -5.50 34.23
C TRP A 616 1.95 -4.37 35.07
N ASP A 617 2.52 -4.21 36.27
CA ASP A 617 2.28 -3.04 37.09
C ASP A 617 2.95 -1.80 36.47
N GLU A 618 2.19 -0.70 36.38
CA GLU A 618 2.67 0.57 35.81
C GLU A 618 3.78 1.21 36.68
N GLU A 619 3.74 0.99 38.00
CA GLU A 619 4.64 1.61 38.98
C GLU A 619 5.94 0.82 39.14
N ASP A 620 5.85 -0.51 39.31
CA ASP A 620 6.98 -1.36 39.64
C ASP A 620 7.66 -2.00 38.41
N ASN A 621 7.02 -1.95 37.23
CA ASN A 621 7.57 -2.53 35.99
C ASN A 621 7.89 -4.04 36.11
N VAL A 622 7.26 -4.72 37.08
CA VAL A 622 7.35 -6.16 37.33
C VAL A 622 6.15 -6.84 36.69
N GLY A 623 6.43 -7.89 35.90
CA GLY A 623 5.37 -8.74 35.35
C GLY A 623 4.95 -9.77 36.39
N VAL A 624 3.68 -9.72 36.83
CA VAL A 624 3.07 -10.74 37.68
C VAL A 624 2.48 -11.83 36.80
N GLN A 625 2.77 -13.09 37.13
CA GLN A 625 2.21 -14.25 36.42
C GLN A 625 0.75 -14.45 36.83
N ILE A 626 -0.16 -14.51 35.85
CA ILE A 626 -1.57 -14.79 36.11
C ILE A 626 -1.99 -16.02 35.30
N ALA A 627 -2.67 -16.97 35.96
CA ALA A 627 -3.28 -18.11 35.30
C ALA A 627 -4.44 -17.63 34.41
N GLY A 628 -4.42 -17.98 33.12
CA GLY A 628 -5.50 -17.63 32.19
C GLY A 628 -6.83 -18.25 32.63
N ASN A 629 -7.78 -17.43 33.09
CA ASN A 629 -9.08 -17.91 33.53
C ASN A 629 -10.07 -17.93 32.35
N SER A 630 -10.53 -19.12 31.98
CA SER A 630 -11.74 -19.31 31.17
C SER A 630 -12.97 -19.36 32.10
N ASP A 631 -13.89 -18.42 31.89
CA ASP A 631 -15.27 -18.34 32.43
C ASP A 631 -15.48 -18.17 33.96
N LYS A 632 -16.10 -17.04 34.38
CA LYS A 632 -17.50 -16.94 34.87
C LYS A 632 -17.80 -15.70 35.74
N ASN A 633 -19.05 -15.28 35.63
CA ASN A 633 -19.83 -14.30 36.40
C ASN A 633 -19.89 -14.52 37.94
N LEU A 634 -20.00 -13.39 38.66
CA LEU A 634 -20.73 -13.08 39.92
C LEU A 634 -20.42 -13.82 41.26
N SER A 635 -20.00 -13.02 42.27
CA SER A 635 -20.71 -12.70 43.55
C SER A 635 -19.80 -12.61 44.81
N HIS A 636 -20.22 -11.76 45.75
CA HIS A 636 -19.54 -11.31 46.98
C HIS A 636 -19.37 -12.37 48.10
N SER A 637 -18.16 -12.41 48.71
CA SER A 637 -17.71 -12.58 50.15
C SER A 637 -18.37 -13.63 51.09
N PRO A 638 -17.80 -14.04 52.26
CA PRO A 638 -16.62 -13.54 53.02
C PRO A 638 -15.66 -14.59 53.68
N LEU A 639 -14.52 -14.07 54.20
CA LEU A 639 -13.70 -14.42 55.38
C LEU A 639 -13.70 -15.87 55.96
N ASP A 640 -12.51 -16.46 56.14
CA ASP A 640 -12.10 -17.12 57.40
C ASP A 640 -10.58 -17.38 57.47
N ASP A 641 -10.08 -17.42 58.70
CA ASP A 641 -8.70 -17.45 59.18
C ASP A 641 -8.12 -18.89 59.25
N GLY A 642 -6.80 -19.04 59.36
CA GLY A 642 -6.22 -20.36 59.68
C GLY A 642 -4.71 -20.51 59.53
N GLU A 643 -4.03 -20.45 60.68
CA GLU A 643 -2.60 -20.69 60.93
C GLU A 643 -2.13 -22.14 60.64
N GLY A 644 -0.80 -22.33 60.56
CA GLY A 644 -0.18 -23.59 61.00
C GLY A 644 0.95 -24.16 60.13
N GLU A 645 2.19 -23.90 60.57
CA GLU A 645 3.35 -24.83 60.74
C GLU A 645 3.51 -26.03 59.76
N GLY A 646 4.69 -26.39 59.24
CA GLY A 646 6.06 -26.22 59.69
C GLY A 646 6.89 -27.46 59.26
N ALA A 647 8.22 -27.31 59.31
CA ALA A 647 9.27 -28.36 59.24
C ALA A 647 9.62 -28.99 57.87
N LEU A 648 10.86 -29.40 57.57
CA LEU A 648 12.24 -29.18 58.06
C LEU A 648 13.17 -30.05 57.17
N PHE A 649 14.48 -29.73 57.16
CA PHE A 649 15.64 -30.47 56.61
C PHE A 649 15.88 -30.34 55.09
N GLY A 650 17.03 -29.88 54.59
CA GLY A 650 18.43 -30.12 54.95
C GLY A 650 19.06 -30.81 53.72
N ILE A 651 20.15 -30.37 53.09
CA ILE A 651 21.56 -30.46 53.51
C ILE A 651 22.41 -29.78 52.41
N GLU A 652 23.51 -29.17 52.85
CA GLU A 652 24.59 -28.52 52.09
C GLU A 652 25.40 -29.48 51.19
N ALA A 653 26.03 -28.94 50.14
CA ALA A 653 27.44 -29.22 49.82
C ALA A 653 27.98 -28.28 48.72
N GLU A 654 28.98 -27.49 49.09
CA GLU A 654 29.89 -26.74 48.21
C GLU A 654 30.80 -27.69 47.41
N VAL A 655 31.23 -27.28 46.20
CA VAL A 655 32.67 -27.28 45.86
C VAL A 655 33.00 -26.07 44.99
N ASN A 656 33.97 -25.33 45.49
CA ASN A 656 34.57 -24.09 45.03
C ASN A 656 35.85 -24.41 44.24
N VAL A 657 36.10 -23.85 43.05
CA VAL A 657 37.50 -23.54 42.63
C VAL A 657 37.53 -22.25 41.79
N PHE A 658 38.27 -21.31 42.37
CA PHE A 658 38.69 -19.99 41.91
C PHE A 658 39.85 -20.05 40.89
N ALA A 659 39.93 -19.07 39.99
CA ALA A 659 41.11 -18.19 39.73
C ALA A 659 41.09 -17.66 38.27
N LYS A 660 40.83 -16.36 38.02
CA LYS A 660 41.72 -15.17 38.10
C LYS A 660 42.89 -15.16 37.10
N SER A 661 42.85 -14.23 36.13
CA SER A 661 43.87 -13.17 35.87
C SER A 661 43.47 -12.39 34.60
N LYS A 662 42.96 -11.15 34.64
CA LYS A 662 43.59 -9.80 34.77
C LYS A 662 44.47 -9.31 33.59
N ARG A 663 43.99 -8.17 33.03
CA ARG A 663 44.72 -6.99 32.44
C ARG A 663 45.38 -7.22 31.06
N GLN A 664 45.49 -6.26 30.13
CA GLN A 664 45.22 -4.82 30.10
C GLN A 664 45.14 -4.31 28.65
N VAL A 665 44.14 -3.46 28.38
CA VAL A 665 44.11 -2.22 27.55
C VAL A 665 45.17 -1.99 26.45
N HIS A 666 44.71 -1.77 25.21
CA HIS A 666 45.07 -0.58 24.43
C HIS A 666 43.90 -0.11 23.54
N HIS A 667 43.81 1.20 23.37
CA HIS A 667 42.72 1.99 22.82
C HIS A 667 43.23 2.69 21.55
N SER A 668 42.51 2.65 20.43
CA SER A 668 42.51 3.74 19.44
C SER A 668 41.34 3.64 18.48
N GLU A 669 40.82 4.81 18.14
CA GLU A 669 39.57 5.09 17.45
C GLU A 669 39.71 5.13 15.91
N LYS A 670 38.56 5.06 15.24
CA LYS A 670 38.15 5.75 13.99
C LYS A 670 38.39 5.14 12.59
N GLU A 671 37.24 4.99 11.92
CA GLU A 671 36.83 5.50 10.59
C GLU A 671 37.56 5.02 9.32
N GLU A 672 36.73 4.73 8.30
CA GLU A 672 36.98 4.57 6.85
C GLU A 672 36.96 3.13 6.29
N GLU A 673 35.80 2.76 5.73
CA GLU A 673 35.63 1.60 4.86
C GLU A 673 36.29 1.89 3.49
N LYS A 674 37.43 1.24 3.24
CA LYS A 674 37.96 0.98 1.90
C LYS A 674 38.06 -0.53 1.69
N GLU A 675 37.47 -0.99 0.59
CA GLU A 675 37.64 -2.33 0.04
C GLU A 675 39.13 -2.61 -0.20
N ALA A 676 39.64 -3.67 0.43
CA ALA A 676 40.91 -4.28 0.08
C ALA A 676 40.76 -5.79 0.21
N GLU A 677 40.87 -6.46 -0.94
CA GLU A 677 40.97 -7.90 -1.08
C GLU A 677 42.18 -8.42 -0.30
N GLY A 678 41.96 -9.44 0.53
CA GLY A 678 42.98 -10.13 1.29
C GLY A 678 42.51 -11.54 1.60
N GLU A 679 42.97 -12.48 0.78
CA GLU A 679 42.80 -13.92 0.96
C GLU A 679 43.43 -14.35 2.29
N GLY A 680 42.64 -14.99 3.14
CA GLY A 680 43.04 -15.56 4.42
C GLY A 680 42.07 -16.64 4.83
N GLU A 681 42.47 -17.89 4.61
CA GLU A 681 41.74 -19.09 5.00
C GLU A 681 41.44 -19.09 6.50
N GLY A 682 40.16 -19.14 6.86
CA GLY A 682 39.69 -19.21 8.24
C GLY A 682 38.40 -20.04 8.32
N GLU A 683 38.47 -21.13 9.06
CA GLU A 683 37.45 -22.16 9.24
C GLU A 683 36.04 -21.60 9.53
N GLY A 684 35.16 -21.68 8.53
CA GLY A 684 33.73 -21.39 8.64
C GLY A 684 32.96 -22.50 9.36
N GLY A 685 33.21 -22.66 10.66
CA GLY A 685 32.35 -23.47 11.53
C GLY A 685 31.00 -22.77 11.72
N THR A 686 30.03 -23.04 10.84
CA THR A 686 28.63 -22.64 11.06
C THR A 686 28.12 -23.42 12.27
N LYS A 687 28.16 -22.83 13.47
CA LYS A 687 27.47 -23.40 14.63
C LYS A 687 25.98 -23.51 14.28
N ARG A 688 25.55 -24.71 13.97
CA ARG A 688 24.14 -25.07 13.78
C ARG A 688 23.44 -24.71 15.09
N ARG A 689 22.63 -23.65 15.08
CA ARG A 689 21.85 -23.23 16.24
C ARG A 689 20.85 -24.35 16.55
N GLU A 690 20.94 -24.91 17.75
CA GLU A 690 19.99 -25.93 18.19
C GLU A 690 18.66 -25.25 18.51
N ASN A 691 17.63 -25.66 17.78
CA ASN A 691 16.26 -25.26 18.04
C ASN A 691 15.81 -25.89 19.37
N ILE A 692 15.66 -25.09 20.42
CA ILE A 692 15.15 -25.57 21.70
C ILE A 692 13.62 -25.61 21.60
N GLU A 693 13.02 -26.77 21.82
CA GLU A 693 11.57 -26.89 21.96
C GLU A 693 11.15 -26.34 23.31
N THR A 694 10.24 -25.36 23.30
CA THR A 694 9.66 -24.77 24.51
C THR A 694 8.15 -25.02 24.54
N PRO A 695 7.50 -24.90 25.72
CA PRO A 695 6.05 -24.96 25.83
C PRO A 695 5.29 -23.91 24.97
N PHE A 696 5.96 -22.86 24.51
CA PHE A 696 5.40 -21.79 23.65
C PHE A 696 5.73 -21.98 22.16
N GLY A 697 6.36 -23.10 21.79
CA GLY A 697 6.86 -23.39 20.46
C GLY A 697 8.39 -23.44 20.39
N THR A 698 8.93 -23.61 19.19
CA THR A 698 10.38 -23.58 18.97
C THR A 698 10.89 -22.15 19.15
N THR A 699 11.81 -21.93 20.10
CA THR A 699 12.45 -20.61 20.28
C THR A 699 13.50 -20.39 19.20
N ASP A 700 13.62 -19.14 18.72
CA ASP A 700 14.62 -18.77 17.71
C ASP A 700 16.02 -18.57 18.31
N ASP A 701 16.09 -18.21 19.60
CA ASP A 701 17.34 -18.02 20.35
C ASP A 701 17.09 -17.93 21.87
N VAL A 702 18.15 -18.00 22.67
CA VAL A 702 18.12 -17.71 24.11
C VAL A 702 18.87 -16.41 24.36
N VAL A 703 18.20 -15.42 24.95
CA VAL A 703 18.77 -14.09 25.18
C VAL A 703 19.02 -13.87 26.66
N HIS A 704 20.24 -13.42 26.99
CA HIS A 704 20.62 -12.98 28.33
C HIS A 704 20.57 -11.46 28.40
N LEU A 705 19.70 -10.92 29.27
CA LEU A 705 19.59 -9.48 29.47
C LEU A 705 20.70 -8.96 30.40
N ARG A 706 20.95 -7.65 30.36
CA ARG A 706 21.97 -6.99 31.21
C ARG A 706 21.71 -7.12 32.72
N ASN A 707 20.50 -7.52 33.11
CA ASN A 707 20.12 -7.79 34.49
C ASN A 707 20.42 -9.23 34.95
N GLY A 708 21.07 -10.04 34.12
CA GLY A 708 21.46 -11.42 34.43
C GLY A 708 20.34 -12.45 34.26
N LYS A 709 19.13 -12.04 33.89
CA LYS A 709 18.00 -12.96 33.61
C LYS A 709 18.07 -13.49 32.18
N THR A 710 17.65 -14.74 32.01
CA THR A 710 17.64 -15.45 30.73
C THR A 710 16.20 -15.62 30.22
N TYR A 711 16.00 -15.38 28.93
CA TYR A 711 14.70 -15.43 28.27
C TYR A 711 14.77 -16.25 26.99
N TYR A 712 13.66 -16.89 26.63
CA TYR A 712 13.44 -17.42 25.29
C TYR A 712 13.08 -16.28 24.35
N PHE A 713 13.67 -16.25 23.15
CA PHE A 713 13.41 -15.23 22.14
C PHE A 713 12.60 -15.81 20.98
N PHE A 714 11.61 -15.03 20.56
CA PHE A 714 10.75 -15.36 19.42
C PHE A 714 10.72 -14.17 18.45
N LYS A 715 11.17 -14.39 17.22
CA LYS A 715 11.24 -13.38 16.18
C LYS A 715 9.83 -12.93 15.77
N LEU A 716 9.65 -11.63 15.56
CA LEU A 716 8.37 -11.12 15.05
C LEU A 716 8.14 -11.57 13.60
N PRO A 717 6.91 -11.94 13.23
CA PRO A 717 6.60 -12.38 11.88
C PRO A 717 6.74 -11.22 10.89
N HIS A 718 7.55 -11.41 9.85
CA HIS A 718 7.66 -10.47 8.76
C HIS A 718 6.68 -10.83 7.63
N LYS A 719 6.05 -9.81 7.03
CA LYS A 719 5.01 -9.96 6.00
C LYS A 719 5.47 -10.77 4.78
N ASP A 720 6.73 -10.64 4.41
CA ASP A 720 7.33 -11.23 3.21
C ASP A 720 8.06 -12.57 3.49
N GLY A 721 8.01 -13.09 4.72
CA GLY A 721 8.58 -14.39 5.10
C GLY A 721 9.40 -14.37 6.39
N SER A 722 9.56 -15.54 7.04
CA SER A 722 10.24 -15.72 8.34
C SER A 722 11.71 -15.32 8.34
N GLU A 723 12.39 -15.43 7.21
CA GLU A 723 13.83 -15.15 7.09
C GLU A 723 14.14 -13.65 7.24
N LEU A 724 13.17 -12.78 6.91
CA LEU A 724 13.37 -11.34 6.92
C LEU A 724 13.15 -10.74 8.31
N ASN A 725 13.92 -9.71 8.65
CA ASN A 725 13.85 -9.04 9.93
C ASN A 725 12.82 -7.92 9.90
N VAL A 726 12.04 -7.80 10.96
CA VAL A 726 11.17 -6.64 11.17
C VAL A 726 12.05 -5.42 11.46
N GLY A 727 11.85 -4.34 10.70
CA GLY A 727 12.58 -3.09 10.89
C GLY A 727 12.00 -2.23 12.01
N ASN A 728 10.70 -1.91 11.93
CA ASN A 728 10.00 -1.08 12.92
C ASN A 728 8.66 -1.73 13.32
N PRO A 729 8.44 -2.07 14.61
CA PRO A 729 7.17 -2.64 15.09
C PRO A 729 6.01 -1.61 15.10
N LEU A 730 6.29 -0.31 14.91
CA LEU A 730 5.29 0.74 14.75
C LEU A 730 4.90 1.01 13.28
N ALA A 731 5.36 0.17 12.35
CA ALA A 731 5.09 0.31 10.92
C ALA A 731 3.65 -0.08 10.54
N LYS A 732 3.22 0.33 9.34
CA LYS A 732 1.88 0.07 8.78
C LYS A 732 1.48 -1.41 8.78
N SER A 733 2.44 -2.33 8.67
CA SER A 733 2.19 -3.78 8.69
C SER A 733 1.68 -4.31 10.03
N PHE A 734 1.90 -3.58 11.12
CA PHE A 734 1.52 -3.99 12.48
C PHE A 734 0.24 -3.32 12.99
N LEU A 735 -0.41 -2.48 12.18
CA LEU A 735 -1.64 -1.78 12.59
C LEU A 735 -2.75 -2.74 12.98
N HIS A 736 -2.89 -3.87 12.28
CA HIS A 736 -3.88 -4.87 12.63
C HIS A 736 -3.61 -5.47 14.01
N GLN A 737 -2.34 -5.78 14.33
CA GLN A 737 -1.94 -6.31 15.62
C GLN A 737 -2.13 -5.30 16.76
N MET A 738 -2.04 -4.00 16.47
CA MET A 738 -2.40 -2.94 17.42
C MET A 738 -3.92 -2.89 17.64
N GLU A 739 -4.71 -2.98 16.57
CA GLU A 739 -6.18 -2.98 16.60
C GLU A 739 -6.72 -4.23 17.34
N THR A 740 -6.11 -5.41 17.19
CA THR A 740 -6.52 -6.66 17.86
C THR A 740 -5.97 -6.82 19.27
N GLY A 741 -5.16 -5.88 19.77
CA GLY A 741 -4.53 -5.98 21.09
C GLY A 741 -3.40 -7.01 21.19
N THR A 742 -2.94 -7.57 20.07
CA THR A 742 -1.74 -8.44 20.05
C THR A 742 -0.48 -7.63 20.34
N LEU A 743 -0.41 -6.39 19.84
CA LEU A 743 0.68 -5.45 20.05
C LEU A 743 0.19 -4.27 20.87
N THR A 744 0.64 -4.16 22.11
CA THR A 744 0.20 -3.14 23.09
C THR A 744 1.38 -2.43 23.73
N SER A 745 1.11 -1.48 24.61
CA SER A 745 2.11 -0.75 25.38
C SER A 745 1.90 -1.02 26.87
N ALA A 746 2.99 -1.16 27.63
CA ALA A 746 2.97 -1.16 29.10
C ALA A 746 3.26 0.24 29.70
N ALA A 747 3.39 1.29 28.88
CA ALA A 747 3.61 2.67 29.33
C ALA A 747 2.28 3.39 29.64
N GLY A 748 1.33 2.66 30.21
CA GLY A 748 -0.02 3.11 30.59
C GLY A 748 -0.77 3.91 29.53
N ARG A 749 -1.53 4.92 29.99
CA ARG A 749 -2.38 5.76 29.12
C ARG A 749 -1.59 6.54 28.07
N LEU A 750 -0.36 6.96 28.37
CA LEU A 750 0.51 7.69 27.44
C LEU A 750 0.92 6.82 26.25
N GLY A 751 1.40 5.61 26.54
CA GLY A 751 1.79 4.65 25.52
C GLY A 751 0.65 4.24 24.61
N GLN A 752 -0.53 3.96 25.18
CA GLN A 752 -1.73 3.63 24.41
C GLN A 752 -2.16 4.79 23.50
N ARG A 753 -2.14 6.03 24.02
CA ARG A 753 -2.44 7.23 23.21
C ARG A 753 -1.48 7.38 22.03
N ILE A 754 -0.18 7.16 22.23
CA ILE A 754 0.81 7.21 21.14
C ILE A 754 0.53 6.16 20.07
N LEU A 755 0.17 4.92 20.46
CA LEU A 755 -0.18 3.86 19.50
C LEU A 755 -1.41 4.22 18.68
N THR A 756 -2.45 4.78 19.31
CA THR A 756 -3.66 5.26 18.64
C THR A 756 -3.35 6.38 17.65
N LEU A 757 -2.60 7.40 18.06
CA LEU A 757 -2.22 8.53 17.20
C LEU A 757 -1.35 8.07 16.02
N ASN A 758 -0.32 7.24 16.27
CA ASN A 758 0.53 6.70 15.20
C ASN A 758 -0.28 5.87 14.19
N SER A 759 -1.29 5.15 14.66
CA SER A 759 -2.21 4.40 13.79
C SER A 759 -3.07 5.33 12.93
N ALA A 760 -3.57 6.42 13.52
CA ALA A 760 -4.39 7.41 12.83
C ALA A 760 -3.65 8.13 11.68
N ILE A 761 -2.40 8.53 11.92
CA ILE A 761 -1.59 9.25 10.92
C ILE A 761 -0.84 8.34 9.95
N SER A 762 -0.87 7.01 10.14
CA SER A 762 -0.08 6.07 9.35
C SER A 762 -0.45 6.05 7.87
N PHE A 763 -1.73 6.28 7.53
CA PHE A 763 -2.15 6.40 6.13
C PHE A 763 -1.52 7.64 5.49
N TRP A 764 -1.80 8.82 6.05
CA TRP A 764 -1.29 10.10 5.56
C TRP A 764 0.23 10.06 5.43
N ARG A 765 0.97 9.63 6.45
CA ARG A 765 2.44 9.48 6.39
C ARG A 765 2.95 8.71 5.16
N SER A 766 2.20 7.71 4.68
CA SER A 766 2.57 6.88 3.52
C SER A 766 2.03 7.38 2.17
N ALA A 767 1.05 8.26 2.19
CA ALA A 767 0.37 8.76 0.99
C ALA A 767 0.67 10.25 0.71
N ARG A 768 1.01 11.02 1.75
CA ARG A 768 1.21 12.48 1.78
C ARG A 768 1.93 13.00 0.57
N GLN A 769 3.18 12.54 0.34
CA GLN A 769 3.99 13.02 -0.78
C GLN A 769 3.27 12.84 -2.12
N ARG A 770 2.70 11.65 -2.38
CA ARG A 770 1.98 11.35 -3.62
C ARG A 770 0.69 12.14 -3.79
N ILE A 771 0.03 12.52 -2.70
CA ILE A 771 -1.18 13.35 -2.72
C ILE A 771 -0.82 14.82 -2.96
N LEU A 772 0.22 15.33 -2.29
CA LEU A 772 0.71 16.71 -2.46
C LEU A 772 1.28 16.95 -3.85
N GLU A 773 1.91 15.94 -4.46
CA GLU A 773 2.48 16.00 -5.81
C GLU A 773 1.42 15.82 -6.93
N GLN A 774 0.13 15.73 -6.61
CA GLN A 774 -0.90 15.64 -7.64
C GLN A 774 -0.93 16.90 -8.51
N PHE A 775 -0.88 16.70 -9.82
CA PHE A 775 -0.89 17.79 -10.79
C PHE A 775 -2.33 18.25 -11.06
N VAL A 776 -2.78 19.25 -10.29
CA VAL A 776 -4.10 19.88 -10.42
C VAL A 776 -4.01 21.07 -11.35
N VAL A 777 -4.93 21.14 -12.31
CA VAL A 777 -5.09 22.30 -13.20
C VAL A 777 -6.44 22.95 -12.89
N TRP A 778 -6.41 24.24 -12.56
CA TRP A 778 -7.59 25.03 -12.21
C TRP A 778 -8.14 25.77 -13.43
N GLU A 779 -9.46 25.84 -13.52
CA GLU A 779 -10.15 26.73 -14.47
C GLU A 779 -9.89 28.19 -14.11
N GLU A 780 -9.80 29.02 -15.14
CA GLU A 780 -9.55 30.44 -14.97
C GLU A 780 -10.84 31.15 -14.54
N LYS A 781 -10.72 32.08 -13.58
CA LYS A 781 -11.84 32.92 -13.20
C LYS A 781 -12.14 33.88 -14.34
N ASP A 782 -13.36 33.81 -14.86
CA ASP A 782 -13.80 34.73 -15.91
C ASP A 782 -14.07 36.11 -15.31
N ASN A 783 -13.10 37.01 -15.43
CA ASN A 783 -13.14 38.37 -14.86
C ASN A 783 -14.31 39.22 -15.40
N SER A 784 -15.02 38.77 -16.43
CA SER A 784 -16.21 39.41 -17.03
C SER A 784 -17.51 39.18 -16.27
N SER A 785 -17.56 38.22 -15.34
CA SER A 785 -18.79 37.89 -14.62
C SER A 785 -18.72 38.34 -13.15
N GLU A 786 -19.42 39.42 -12.81
CA GLU A 786 -19.55 39.94 -11.43
C GLU A 786 -20.32 39.01 -10.47
N ASN A 787 -20.64 37.77 -10.89
CA ASN A 787 -21.25 36.76 -10.02
C ASN A 787 -20.15 36.00 -9.25
N SER A 788 -19.84 36.49 -8.05
CA SER A 788 -18.82 35.99 -7.13
C SER A 788 -19.05 34.58 -6.54
N ASP A 789 -20.00 33.81 -7.05
CA ASP A 789 -20.43 32.52 -6.48
C ASP A 789 -19.99 31.29 -7.30
N SER A 790 -19.21 31.45 -8.37
CA SER A 790 -18.70 30.29 -9.12
C SER A 790 -17.67 29.52 -8.30
N VAL A 791 -18.02 28.30 -7.88
CA VAL A 791 -17.11 27.37 -7.18
C VAL A 791 -15.88 27.13 -8.04
N ALA A 792 -14.68 27.29 -7.48
CA ALA A 792 -13.44 27.02 -8.20
C ALA A 792 -13.37 25.55 -8.63
N ARG A 793 -13.20 25.32 -9.94
CA ARG A 793 -13.12 24.00 -10.56
C ARG A 793 -11.69 23.67 -10.92
N GLY A 794 -11.28 22.46 -10.57
CA GLY A 794 -9.97 21.92 -10.91
C GLY A 794 -10.11 20.52 -11.48
N VAL A 795 -9.06 20.05 -12.13
CA VAL A 795 -9.03 18.73 -12.76
C VAL A 795 -7.66 18.11 -12.55
N ILE A 796 -7.67 16.81 -12.25
CA ILE A 796 -6.49 15.96 -12.17
C ILE A 796 -6.59 14.94 -13.29
N LEU A 797 -5.52 14.83 -14.08
CA LEU A 797 -5.35 13.75 -15.05
C LEU A 797 -4.38 12.73 -14.45
N PRO A 798 -4.87 11.56 -14.00
CA PRO A 798 -3.99 10.56 -13.40
C PRO A 798 -3.02 10.02 -14.47
N GLN A 799 -1.74 9.95 -14.11
CA GLN A 799 -0.66 9.47 -14.98
C GLN A 799 -0.64 7.94 -15.02
N LEU A 800 -1.67 7.36 -15.63
CA LEU A 800 -1.88 5.92 -15.72
C LEU A 800 -0.96 5.27 -16.75
N VAL A 801 -0.28 4.20 -16.34
CA VAL A 801 0.27 3.21 -17.26
C VAL A 801 -0.83 2.18 -17.50
N VAL A 802 -1.53 2.25 -18.64
CA VAL A 802 -2.75 1.48 -18.91
C VAL A 802 -2.53 -0.04 -18.83
N ALA A 803 -1.33 -0.51 -19.18
CA ALA A 803 -0.88 -1.87 -18.90
C ALA A 803 0.50 -1.83 -18.21
N GLY A 804 0.51 -1.65 -16.88
CA GLY A 804 1.75 -1.50 -16.11
C GLY A 804 2.26 -2.78 -15.45
N THR A 805 1.43 -3.83 -15.39
CA THR A 805 1.79 -5.14 -14.83
C THR A 805 1.77 -6.25 -15.89
N VAL A 806 2.43 -7.38 -15.64
CA VAL A 806 2.37 -8.58 -16.51
C VAL A 806 0.95 -9.15 -16.65
N THR A 807 0.06 -8.85 -15.69
CA THR A 807 -1.37 -9.16 -15.76
C THR A 807 -2.16 -8.14 -16.57
N ARG A 808 -1.47 -7.15 -17.16
CA ARG A 808 -2.01 -6.04 -17.96
C ARG A 808 -2.97 -5.13 -17.20
N ARG A 809 -2.86 -5.10 -15.87
CA ARG A 809 -3.58 -4.12 -15.05
C ARG A 809 -2.92 -2.76 -15.17
N ALA A 810 -3.75 -1.72 -15.11
CA ALA A 810 -3.26 -0.36 -15.00
C ALA A 810 -2.48 -0.16 -13.70
N VAL A 811 -1.49 0.73 -13.77
CA VAL A 811 -0.69 1.14 -12.61
C VAL A 811 -0.73 2.65 -12.53
N GLU A 812 -1.15 3.14 -11.37
CA GLU A 812 -1.00 4.53 -10.94
C GLU A 812 -0.85 4.49 -9.40
N PRO A 813 0.15 5.16 -8.83
CA PRO A 813 0.54 4.94 -7.44
C PRO A 813 -0.43 5.52 -6.41
N THR A 814 -1.34 6.44 -6.75
CA THR A 814 -2.14 7.18 -5.77
C THR A 814 -3.60 6.71 -5.75
N TRP A 815 -4.30 6.91 -6.86
CA TRP A 815 -5.73 6.68 -7.06
C TRP A 815 -6.08 5.20 -7.19
N LEU A 816 -5.28 4.42 -7.92
CA LEU A 816 -5.49 2.96 -8.02
C LEU A 816 -5.06 2.21 -6.74
N THR A 817 -4.40 2.88 -5.79
CA THR A 817 -4.06 2.32 -4.47
C THR A 817 -4.83 2.96 -3.32
N ALA A 818 -5.73 3.91 -3.63
CA ALA A 818 -6.52 4.62 -2.63
C ALA A 818 -7.41 3.64 -1.85
N SER A 819 -7.25 3.62 -0.53
CA SER A 819 -8.10 2.83 0.35
C SER A 819 -9.48 3.45 0.51
N ASN A 820 -10.42 2.68 1.03
CA ASN A 820 -11.70 3.23 1.47
C ASN A 820 -11.49 4.07 2.74
N ALA A 821 -12.36 5.06 2.92
CA ALA A 821 -12.34 5.95 4.07
C ALA A 821 -12.52 5.16 5.38
N LYS A 822 -11.77 5.56 6.41
CA LYS A 822 -11.88 5.05 7.77
C LYS A 822 -11.85 6.25 8.73
N GLU A 823 -12.85 6.34 9.60
CA GLU A 823 -12.99 7.45 10.57
C GLU A 823 -11.73 7.64 11.43
N THR A 824 -11.04 6.56 11.75
CA THR A 824 -9.85 6.60 12.60
C THR A 824 -8.56 6.96 11.85
N ARG A 825 -8.60 7.22 10.53
CA ARG A 825 -7.39 7.43 9.72
C ARG A 825 -7.45 8.73 8.92
N VAL A 826 -6.54 9.65 9.24
CA VAL A 826 -6.40 10.95 8.58
C VAL A 826 -6.09 10.76 7.10
N GLY A 827 -6.83 11.46 6.24
CA GLY A 827 -6.64 11.49 4.80
C GLY A 827 -7.19 10.28 4.04
N SER A 828 -7.79 9.30 4.72
CA SER A 828 -8.34 8.11 4.07
C SER A 828 -9.55 8.38 3.17
N GLU A 829 -10.14 9.56 3.30
CA GLU A 829 -11.26 10.13 2.56
C GLU A 829 -10.91 10.69 1.17
N LEU A 830 -9.66 10.53 0.71
CA LEU A 830 -9.13 11.03 -0.57
C LEU A 830 -10.09 10.89 -1.76
N LYS A 831 -10.78 9.75 -1.89
CA LYS A 831 -11.69 9.48 -3.01
C LYS A 831 -12.87 10.47 -3.09
N VAL A 832 -13.31 11.00 -1.94
CA VAL A 832 -14.43 11.95 -1.84
C VAL A 832 -14.07 13.32 -2.42
N MET A 833 -12.78 13.58 -2.61
CA MET A 833 -12.31 14.84 -3.19
C MET A 833 -12.52 14.90 -4.69
N VAL A 834 -12.75 13.77 -5.34
CA VAL A 834 -13.17 13.72 -6.74
C VAL A 834 -14.68 13.95 -6.78
N ARG A 835 -15.09 15.07 -7.36
CA ARG A 835 -16.48 15.54 -7.35
C ARG A 835 -16.96 15.77 -8.76
N ALA A 836 -18.16 15.29 -9.07
CA ALA A 836 -18.75 15.51 -10.38
C ALA A 836 -18.99 17.04 -10.58
N PRO A 837 -18.65 17.61 -11.75
CA PRO A 837 -18.92 19.01 -12.04
C PRO A 837 -20.43 19.31 -12.00
N ASP A 838 -20.79 20.58 -11.84
CA ASP A 838 -22.21 20.97 -11.80
C ASP A 838 -22.95 20.52 -13.07
N GLY A 839 -24.11 19.88 -12.87
CA GLY A 839 -24.89 19.30 -13.97
C GLY A 839 -24.45 17.90 -14.42
N TYR A 840 -23.41 17.32 -13.80
CA TYR A 840 -22.92 15.97 -14.08
C TYR A 840 -23.05 15.07 -12.84
N HIS A 841 -23.14 13.76 -13.09
CA HIS A 841 -23.11 12.73 -12.06
C HIS A 841 -22.15 11.62 -12.48
N PHE A 842 -21.42 11.05 -11.52
CA PHE A 842 -20.69 9.81 -11.75
C PHE A 842 -21.67 8.64 -11.71
N VAL A 843 -21.67 7.85 -12.78
CA VAL A 843 -22.36 6.57 -12.83
C VAL A 843 -21.29 5.49 -12.91
N GLY A 844 -21.33 4.55 -11.96
CA GLY A 844 -20.38 3.45 -11.90
C GLY A 844 -21.01 2.26 -11.20
N ALA A 845 -20.43 1.09 -11.45
CA ALA A 845 -20.80 -0.15 -10.79
C ALA A 845 -19.52 -0.89 -10.37
N ASP A 846 -19.56 -1.55 -9.21
CA ASP A 846 -18.52 -2.46 -8.76
C ASP A 846 -19.06 -3.90 -8.88
N VAL A 847 -18.30 -4.77 -9.55
CA VAL A 847 -18.71 -6.15 -9.77
C VAL A 847 -18.13 -7.00 -8.65
N ASP A 848 -18.99 -7.42 -7.73
CA ASP A 848 -18.58 -8.23 -6.58
C ASP A 848 -17.90 -9.52 -7.02
N SER A 849 -16.65 -9.71 -6.56
CA SER A 849 -15.88 -10.92 -6.77
C SER A 849 -15.74 -11.34 -8.24
N GLN A 850 -15.64 -10.38 -9.17
CA GLN A 850 -15.47 -10.61 -10.61
C GLN A 850 -14.43 -11.72 -10.93
N GLU A 851 -13.29 -11.73 -10.24
CA GLU A 851 -12.22 -12.71 -10.45
C GLU A 851 -12.64 -14.13 -10.03
N LEU A 852 -13.43 -14.24 -8.95
CA LEU A 852 -13.98 -15.50 -8.48
C LEU A 852 -15.04 -16.03 -9.45
N TRP A 853 -15.87 -15.15 -10.00
CA TRP A 853 -16.82 -15.50 -11.05
C TRP A 853 -16.11 -16.06 -12.29
N ILE A 854 -15.04 -15.42 -12.74
CA ILE A 854 -14.24 -15.93 -13.88
C ILE A 854 -13.65 -17.31 -13.55
N ALA A 855 -13.08 -17.48 -12.36
CA ALA A 855 -12.52 -18.77 -11.94
C ALA A 855 -13.60 -19.87 -11.85
N ALA A 856 -14.78 -19.53 -11.32
CA ALA A 856 -15.94 -20.41 -11.24
C ALA A 856 -16.40 -20.87 -12.63
N VAL A 857 -16.62 -19.93 -13.56
CA VAL A 857 -17.07 -20.25 -14.93
C VAL A 857 -16.06 -21.14 -15.66
N LEU A 858 -14.75 -20.91 -15.49
CA LEU A 858 -13.72 -21.79 -16.05
C LEU A 858 -13.78 -23.22 -15.49
N GLY A 859 -14.02 -23.34 -14.19
CA GLY A 859 -14.21 -24.64 -13.53
C GLY A 859 -15.47 -25.35 -14.01
N ASP A 860 -16.59 -24.63 -14.04
CA ASP A 860 -17.89 -25.13 -14.48
C ASP A 860 -17.87 -25.63 -15.93
N THR A 861 -17.23 -24.87 -16.82
CA THR A 861 -17.07 -25.21 -18.24
C THR A 861 -16.36 -26.55 -18.43
N ARG A 862 -15.31 -26.81 -17.64
CA ARG A 862 -14.53 -28.07 -17.72
C ARG A 862 -15.18 -29.23 -16.99
N PHE A 863 -16.01 -28.98 -15.99
CA PHE A 863 -16.60 -30.02 -15.17
C PHE A 863 -17.81 -30.67 -15.83
N ALA A 864 -18.83 -29.86 -16.15
CA ALA A 864 -20.08 -30.34 -16.75
C ALA A 864 -20.66 -29.38 -17.80
N GLY A 865 -20.01 -28.23 -18.06
CA GLY A 865 -20.44 -27.28 -19.09
C GLY A 865 -21.69 -26.48 -18.72
N MET A 866 -22.04 -26.41 -17.43
CA MET A 866 -23.21 -25.67 -16.94
C MET A 866 -22.83 -24.70 -15.83
N HIS A 867 -23.45 -23.52 -15.81
CA HIS A 867 -23.25 -22.57 -14.73
C HIS A 867 -23.67 -23.14 -13.37
N GLY A 868 -22.80 -23.00 -12.37
CA GLY A 868 -23.03 -23.47 -11.02
C GLY A 868 -22.97 -24.99 -10.84
N CYS A 869 -22.43 -25.74 -11.80
CA CYS A 869 -22.27 -27.18 -11.66
C CYS A 869 -21.21 -27.61 -10.65
N THR A 870 -20.25 -26.73 -10.35
CA THR A 870 -19.28 -26.92 -9.27
C THR A 870 -19.75 -26.22 -7.99
N ALA A 871 -19.29 -26.69 -6.83
CA ALA A 871 -19.62 -26.05 -5.56
C ALA A 871 -19.18 -24.57 -5.52
N VAL A 872 -18.01 -24.25 -6.09
CA VAL A 872 -17.52 -22.87 -6.20
C VAL A 872 -18.42 -22.02 -7.10
N GLY A 873 -18.82 -22.55 -8.26
CA GLY A 873 -19.75 -21.86 -9.15
C GLY A 873 -21.11 -21.60 -8.50
N TRP A 874 -21.67 -22.62 -7.86
CA TRP A 874 -22.97 -22.50 -7.18
C TRP A 874 -22.92 -21.48 -6.05
N MET A 875 -21.94 -21.58 -5.15
CA MET A 875 -21.76 -20.62 -4.04
C MET A 875 -21.48 -19.20 -4.51
N THR A 876 -20.91 -19.02 -5.71
CA THR A 876 -20.63 -17.69 -6.28
C THR A 876 -21.88 -17.06 -6.89
N LEU A 877 -22.73 -17.86 -7.53
CA LEU A 877 -23.97 -17.40 -8.17
C LEU A 877 -25.11 -17.21 -7.18
N GLN A 878 -25.21 -18.11 -6.20
CA GLN A 878 -26.39 -18.26 -5.36
C GLN A 878 -26.10 -18.11 -3.86
N GLY A 879 -24.83 -18.22 -3.44
CA GLY A 879 -24.44 -18.10 -2.05
C GLY A 879 -24.61 -16.68 -1.52
N SER A 880 -25.03 -16.58 -0.26
CA SER A 880 -25.27 -15.31 0.43
C SER A 880 -24.33 -15.13 1.62
N LYS A 881 -23.86 -13.90 1.79
CA LYS A 881 -23.10 -13.50 2.99
C LYS A 881 -23.95 -13.58 4.26
N SER A 882 -25.24 -13.20 4.19
CA SER A 882 -26.11 -13.18 5.37
C SER A 882 -26.45 -14.59 5.87
N GLU A 883 -26.51 -15.56 4.95
CA GLU A 883 -26.82 -16.96 5.27
C GLU A 883 -25.54 -17.79 5.50
N GLY A 884 -24.35 -17.21 5.32
CA GLY A 884 -23.08 -17.90 5.45
C GLY A 884 -22.83 -18.96 4.36
N THR A 885 -23.61 -18.95 3.28
CA THR A 885 -23.54 -19.91 2.17
C THR A 885 -22.57 -19.48 1.06
N ASP A 886 -22.00 -18.27 1.15
CA ASP A 886 -20.99 -17.79 0.21
C ASP A 886 -19.62 -18.49 0.39
N VAL A 887 -18.81 -18.49 -0.68
CA VAL A 887 -17.51 -19.17 -0.74
C VAL A 887 -16.58 -18.78 0.41
N HIS A 888 -16.61 -17.51 0.85
CA HIS A 888 -15.74 -17.04 1.94
C HIS A 888 -16.22 -17.54 3.30
N SER A 889 -17.52 -17.52 3.56
CA SER A 889 -18.09 -18.03 4.81
C SER A 889 -17.94 -19.54 4.95
N ASN A 890 -18.13 -20.29 3.87
CA ASN A 890 -17.88 -21.73 3.85
C ASN A 890 -16.41 -22.06 4.16
N THR A 891 -15.48 -21.33 3.52
CA THR A 891 -14.04 -21.47 3.79
C THR A 891 -13.70 -21.11 5.24
N ALA A 892 -14.27 -20.04 5.77
CA ALA A 892 -14.08 -19.60 7.15
C ALA A 892 -14.53 -20.66 8.15
N SER A 893 -15.70 -21.25 7.93
CA SER A 893 -16.25 -22.35 8.74
C SER A 893 -15.36 -23.60 8.70
N THR A 894 -14.88 -23.99 7.51
CA THR A 894 -14.09 -25.22 7.29
C THR A 894 -12.80 -25.28 8.13
N ILE A 895 -12.13 -24.14 8.36
CA ILE A 895 -10.87 -24.09 9.10
C ILE A 895 -10.92 -23.21 10.35
N GLY A 896 -12.10 -22.71 10.74
CA GLY A 896 -12.31 -21.90 11.94
C GLY A 896 -11.52 -20.60 11.96
N ILE A 897 -11.74 -19.75 10.95
CA ILE A 897 -11.16 -18.39 10.86
C ILE A 897 -12.25 -17.36 10.56
N SER A 898 -11.92 -16.06 10.61
CA SER A 898 -12.88 -15.03 10.21
C SER A 898 -13.12 -15.03 8.69
N ARG A 899 -14.29 -14.53 8.27
CA ARG A 899 -14.64 -14.39 6.85
C ARG A 899 -13.66 -13.52 6.07
N ASP A 900 -13.14 -12.45 6.68
CA ASP A 900 -12.19 -11.55 6.01
C ASP A 900 -10.83 -12.22 5.81
N GLN A 901 -10.37 -13.01 6.78
CA GLN A 901 -9.17 -13.84 6.64
C GLN A 901 -9.36 -14.92 5.55
N ALA A 902 -10.54 -15.55 5.51
CA ALA A 902 -10.90 -16.52 4.48
C ALA A 902 -10.96 -15.88 3.09
N LYS A 903 -11.41 -14.62 2.98
CA LYS A 903 -11.37 -13.85 1.73
C LYS A 903 -9.94 -13.74 1.22
N VAL A 904 -9.00 -13.29 2.05
CA VAL A 904 -7.57 -13.18 1.67
C VAL A 904 -7.01 -14.53 1.21
N LEU A 905 -7.32 -15.62 1.93
CA LEU A 905 -6.87 -16.96 1.58
C LEU A 905 -7.46 -17.45 0.24
N ASN A 906 -8.74 -17.21 -0.01
CA ASN A 906 -9.39 -17.64 -1.26
C ASN A 906 -8.77 -16.97 -2.48
N TYR A 907 -8.56 -15.65 -2.42
CA TYR A 907 -7.89 -14.93 -3.50
C TYR A 907 -6.45 -15.44 -3.67
N GLY A 908 -5.66 -15.56 -2.59
CA GLY A 908 -4.31 -16.11 -2.67
C GLY A 908 -4.26 -17.50 -3.34
N ARG A 909 -5.20 -18.38 -2.98
CA ARG A 909 -5.29 -19.75 -3.51
C ARG A 909 -5.68 -19.83 -4.99
N ILE A 910 -6.55 -18.93 -5.45
CA ILE A 910 -6.94 -18.81 -6.86
C ILE A 910 -5.76 -18.30 -7.69
N TYR A 911 -4.93 -17.43 -7.12
CA TYR A 911 -3.67 -16.98 -7.71
C TYR A 911 -2.52 -18.00 -7.65
N GLY A 912 -2.82 -19.25 -7.28
CA GLY A 912 -1.84 -20.33 -7.30
C GLY A 912 -1.04 -20.49 -6.00
N ALA A 913 -1.42 -19.81 -4.91
CA ALA A 913 -0.78 -20.06 -3.63
C ALA A 913 -0.91 -21.52 -3.19
N GLY A 914 0.23 -22.08 -2.80
CA GLY A 914 0.34 -23.43 -2.25
C GLY A 914 0.28 -23.45 -0.73
N ARG A 915 0.49 -24.64 -0.17
CA ARG A 915 0.50 -24.90 1.28
C ARG A 915 1.44 -23.97 2.08
N PRO A 916 2.71 -23.73 1.70
CA PRO A 916 3.60 -22.86 2.48
C PRO A 916 3.08 -21.43 2.66
N PHE A 917 2.40 -20.89 1.64
CA PHE A 917 1.82 -19.56 1.70
C PHE A 917 0.58 -19.52 2.61
N ILE A 918 -0.26 -20.55 2.55
CA ILE A 918 -1.43 -20.68 3.46
C ILE A 918 -0.95 -20.79 4.90
N GLU A 919 0.07 -21.62 5.15
CA GLU A 919 0.65 -21.78 6.48
C GLU A 919 1.23 -20.47 7.02
N LEU A 920 1.94 -19.72 6.18
CA LEU A 920 2.47 -18.39 6.52
C LEU A 920 1.33 -17.41 6.88
N LEU A 921 0.27 -17.34 6.06
CA LEU A 921 -0.86 -16.45 6.31
C LEU A 921 -1.62 -16.83 7.59
N LEU A 922 -1.85 -18.13 7.84
CA LEU A 922 -2.49 -18.59 9.07
C LEU A 922 -1.69 -18.19 10.30
N LYS A 923 -0.35 -18.29 10.25
CA LYS A 923 0.53 -17.79 11.32
C LYS A 923 0.49 -16.27 11.47
N GLN A 924 0.33 -15.51 10.39
CA GLN A 924 0.19 -14.05 10.46
C GLN A 924 -1.15 -13.63 11.06
N PHE A 925 -2.22 -14.34 10.73
CA PHE A 925 -3.57 -14.11 11.25
C PHE A 925 -3.68 -14.47 12.72
N ASN A 926 -3.15 -15.63 13.10
CA ASN A 926 -3.07 -16.03 14.48
C ASN A 926 -1.69 -16.63 14.78
N PRO A 927 -0.77 -15.83 15.36
CA PRO A 927 0.55 -16.31 15.73
C PRO A 927 0.54 -17.31 16.90
N SER A 928 -0.60 -17.61 17.54
CA SER A 928 -0.67 -18.64 18.59
C SER A 928 -0.79 -20.06 18.05
N LEU A 929 -1.10 -20.23 16.76
CA LEU A 929 -1.24 -21.55 16.16
C LEU A 929 0.12 -22.25 16.05
N THR A 930 0.17 -23.51 16.47
CA THR A 930 1.37 -24.36 16.38
C THR A 930 1.66 -24.75 14.92
N GLY A 931 2.90 -25.14 14.62
CA GLY A 931 3.27 -25.57 13.27
C GLY A 931 2.44 -26.76 12.75
N THR A 932 2.07 -27.68 13.64
CA THR A 932 1.23 -28.84 13.34
C THR A 932 -0.22 -28.44 13.06
N GLU A 933 -0.83 -27.60 13.90
CA GLU A 933 -2.20 -27.10 13.66
C GLU A 933 -2.30 -26.30 12.36
N VAL A 934 -1.30 -25.48 12.06
CA VAL A 934 -1.23 -24.70 10.82
C VAL A 934 -1.14 -25.62 9.60
N ALA A 935 -0.30 -26.66 9.69
CA ALA A 935 -0.17 -27.68 8.68
C ALA A 935 -1.48 -28.45 8.45
N ASP A 936 -2.17 -28.83 9.53
CA ASP A 936 -3.42 -29.57 9.47
C ASP A 936 -4.55 -28.71 8.91
N LYS A 937 -4.73 -27.48 9.39
CA LYS A 937 -5.70 -26.53 8.82
C LYS A 937 -5.44 -26.28 7.33
N SER A 938 -4.18 -26.08 6.93
CA SER A 938 -3.84 -25.90 5.52
C SER A 938 -4.15 -27.14 4.68
N ARG A 939 -3.94 -28.34 5.22
CA ARG A 939 -4.23 -29.61 4.56
C ARG A 939 -5.73 -29.78 4.39
N THR A 940 -6.50 -29.64 5.47
CA THR A 940 -7.97 -29.70 5.47
C THR A 940 -8.57 -28.73 4.46
N LEU A 941 -8.08 -27.48 4.42
CA LEU A 941 -8.53 -26.49 3.45
C LEU A 941 -8.30 -26.94 2.01
N LEU A 942 -7.08 -27.39 1.67
CA LEU A 942 -6.73 -27.79 0.32
C LEU A 942 -7.48 -29.05 -0.10
N GLU A 943 -7.64 -30.02 0.80
CA GLU A 943 -8.41 -31.25 0.54
C GLU A 943 -9.89 -30.95 0.30
N ALA A 944 -10.51 -30.08 1.10
CA ALA A 944 -11.92 -29.73 0.97
C ALA A 944 -12.25 -28.96 -0.32
N THR A 945 -11.24 -28.40 -1.01
CA THR A 945 -11.46 -27.46 -2.11
C THR A 945 -10.80 -27.86 -3.42
N LYS A 946 -9.50 -28.18 -3.40
CA LYS A 946 -8.73 -28.66 -4.58
C LYS A 946 -8.73 -30.19 -4.65
N GLY A 947 -9.18 -30.87 -3.60
CA GLY A 947 -9.07 -32.32 -3.46
C GLY A 947 -7.66 -32.79 -3.15
N ARG A 948 -7.48 -34.11 -3.14
CA ARG A 948 -6.16 -34.75 -3.00
C ARG A 948 -5.48 -34.85 -4.37
N ARG A 949 -4.16 -34.76 -4.41
CA ARG A 949 -3.40 -35.06 -5.63
C ARG A 949 -3.44 -36.56 -5.87
N HIS A 950 -3.74 -36.94 -7.11
CA HIS A 950 -3.74 -38.33 -7.55
C HIS A 950 -2.73 -38.53 -8.67
N TYR A 951 -2.12 -39.72 -8.74
CA TYR A 951 -1.51 -40.23 -9.96
C TYR A 951 -2.57 -41.00 -10.74
N LYS A 952 -2.59 -40.82 -12.06
CA LYS A 952 -3.28 -41.74 -12.96
C LYS A 952 -2.32 -42.88 -13.28
N LEU A 953 -2.64 -44.07 -12.84
CA LEU A 953 -1.78 -45.23 -13.02
C LEU A 953 -1.96 -45.79 -14.43
N THR A 954 -0.86 -46.27 -15.02
CA THR A 954 -0.90 -47.17 -16.17
C THR A 954 -1.52 -48.52 -15.74
N GLU A 955 -1.88 -49.39 -16.68
CA GLU A 955 -2.28 -50.77 -16.35
C GLU A 955 -1.25 -51.47 -15.47
N GLU A 956 0.03 -51.45 -15.86
CA GLU A 956 1.12 -52.03 -15.07
C GLU A 956 1.24 -51.37 -13.68
N GLY A 957 1.08 -50.04 -13.60
CA GLY A 957 1.11 -49.32 -12.33
C GLY A 957 -0.05 -49.67 -11.40
N THR A 958 -1.22 -49.98 -11.98
CA THR A 958 -2.43 -50.40 -11.26
C THR A 958 -2.18 -51.74 -10.60
N GLU A 959 -1.73 -52.74 -11.38
CA GLU A 959 -1.39 -54.07 -10.87
C GLU A 959 -0.34 -54.02 -9.75
N MET A 960 0.70 -53.20 -9.92
CA MET A 960 1.75 -53.04 -8.90
C MET A 960 1.22 -52.46 -7.58
N VAL A 961 0.34 -51.46 -7.64
CA VAL A 961 -0.20 -50.77 -6.46
C VAL A 961 -1.24 -51.65 -5.74
N GLU A 962 -2.05 -52.39 -6.50
CA GLU A 962 -2.98 -53.39 -5.96
C GLU A 962 -2.25 -54.55 -5.28
N HIS A 963 -1.14 -55.03 -5.86
CA HIS A 963 -0.29 -56.06 -5.23
C HIS A 963 0.33 -55.59 -3.91
N CYS A 964 0.53 -54.27 -3.76
CA CYS A 964 0.97 -53.64 -2.51
C CYS A 964 -0.20 -53.32 -1.54
N GLY A 965 -1.42 -53.78 -1.83
CA GLY A 965 -2.59 -53.65 -0.95
C GLY A 965 -3.26 -52.28 -0.95
N VAL A 966 -2.95 -51.39 -1.90
CA VAL A 966 -3.62 -50.09 -2.02
C VAL A 966 -4.77 -50.18 -3.00
N ARG A 967 -5.96 -49.77 -2.55
CA ARG A 967 -7.14 -49.67 -3.41
C ARG A 967 -6.94 -48.58 -4.45
N VAL A 968 -7.16 -48.95 -5.70
CA VAL A 968 -7.19 -48.04 -6.84
C VAL A 968 -8.61 -47.52 -7.02
N GLY A 969 -8.76 -46.19 -7.13
CA GLY A 969 -10.05 -45.56 -7.33
C GLY A 969 -10.55 -45.65 -8.79
N GLU A 970 -11.72 -45.08 -9.04
CA GLU A 970 -12.25 -44.93 -10.40
C GLU A 970 -11.22 -44.25 -11.33
N GLU A 971 -11.23 -44.62 -12.61
CA GLU A 971 -10.29 -44.13 -13.64
C GLU A 971 -8.79 -44.41 -13.39
N ARG A 972 -8.45 -45.42 -12.57
CA ARG A 972 -7.06 -45.78 -12.20
C ARG A 972 -6.34 -44.68 -11.41
N LEU A 973 -7.08 -43.90 -10.61
CA LEU A 973 -6.52 -42.84 -9.80
C LEU A 973 -6.11 -43.35 -8.42
N VAL A 974 -4.90 -42.99 -7.97
CA VAL A 974 -4.42 -43.29 -6.61
C VAL A 974 -3.81 -42.03 -5.97
N PRO A 975 -4.14 -41.72 -4.71
CA PRO A 975 -3.56 -40.58 -4.01
C PRO A 975 -2.03 -40.63 -4.01
N VAL A 976 -1.39 -39.51 -4.34
CA VAL A 976 0.09 -39.40 -4.43
C VAL A 976 0.76 -39.88 -3.15
N ASP A 977 0.19 -39.56 -1.99
CA ASP A 977 0.74 -39.91 -0.68
C ASP A 977 0.66 -41.42 -0.38
N ALA A 978 -0.33 -42.13 -0.94
CA ALA A 978 -0.46 -43.58 -0.79
C ALA A 978 0.67 -44.34 -1.53
N VAL A 979 1.23 -43.75 -2.58
CA VAL A 979 2.27 -44.38 -3.42
C VAL A 979 3.68 -43.83 -3.10
N ARG A 980 3.80 -42.71 -2.38
CA ARG A 980 5.09 -42.04 -2.11
C ARG A 980 6.06 -42.91 -1.29
N GLY A 981 5.54 -43.76 -0.41
CA GLY A 981 6.32 -44.77 0.34
C GLY A 981 6.62 -46.06 -0.44
N MET A 982 5.91 -46.33 -1.55
CA MET A 982 5.98 -47.59 -2.29
C MET A 982 7.20 -47.72 -3.21
N ARG A 983 7.86 -46.59 -3.52
CA ARG A 983 9.12 -46.57 -4.31
C ARG A 983 10.19 -47.50 -3.73
N TRP A 984 10.20 -47.64 -2.41
CA TRP A 984 11.13 -48.52 -1.69
C TRP A 984 10.60 -49.96 -1.61
N VAL A 985 9.30 -50.15 -1.35
CA VAL A 985 8.68 -51.47 -1.22
C VAL A 985 8.73 -52.28 -2.53
N SER A 986 8.37 -51.66 -3.66
CA SER A 986 8.42 -52.30 -5.00
C SER A 986 9.81 -52.82 -5.36
N ARG A 987 10.87 -52.11 -4.95
CA ARG A 987 12.25 -52.49 -5.25
C ARG A 987 12.67 -53.77 -4.53
N TYR A 988 12.07 -54.05 -3.37
CA TYR A 988 12.33 -55.24 -2.57
C TYR A 988 11.42 -56.42 -2.91
N THR A 989 10.16 -56.17 -3.32
CA THR A 989 9.18 -57.24 -3.56
C THR A 989 9.12 -57.75 -4.99
N THR A 990 9.36 -56.90 -6.00
CA THR A 990 9.20 -57.28 -7.42
C THR A 990 10.48 -57.13 -8.25
N GLY A 991 11.57 -56.60 -7.67
CA GLY A 991 12.82 -56.31 -8.38
C GLY A 991 12.72 -55.16 -9.40
N ARG A 992 11.54 -54.54 -9.55
CA ARG A 992 11.30 -53.41 -10.47
C ARG A 992 11.28 -52.09 -9.69
N VAL A 993 11.93 -51.06 -10.23
CA VAL A 993 11.92 -49.70 -9.65
C VAL A 993 10.78 -48.91 -10.28
N TRP A 994 9.78 -48.54 -9.47
CA TRP A 994 8.72 -47.62 -9.90
C TRP A 994 9.29 -46.21 -10.14
N ARG A 995 9.70 -45.94 -11.38
CA ARG A 995 10.08 -44.61 -11.86
C ARG A 995 8.82 -43.88 -12.32
N GLY A 996 7.92 -43.57 -11.37
CA GLY A 996 6.62 -42.92 -11.60
C GLY A 996 6.46 -42.27 -12.98
N GLY A 997 5.80 -43.00 -13.88
CA GLY A 997 5.43 -42.48 -15.19
C GLY A 997 4.31 -41.46 -15.04
N ARG A 998 4.31 -40.45 -15.90
CA ARG A 998 3.10 -39.67 -16.19
C ARG A 998 2.09 -40.54 -16.95
#